data_AF-A0A1Z5JZV3-F1
#
_entry.id   AF-A0A1Z5JZV3-F1
#
_cell.length_a   1.000
_cell.length_b   1.000
_cell.length_c   1.000
_cell.angle_alpha   90.00
_cell.angle_beta   90.00
_cell.angle_gamma   90.00
#
_symmetry.space_group_name_H-M   'P 1'
#
loop_
_entity.id
_entity.type
_entity.pdbx_description
1 polymer ?
#
loop_
_entity_poly.entity_id
_entity_poly.type
_entity_poly.pdbx_seq_one_letter_code
_entity_poly.pdbx_strand_id
1 'polypeptide(L)'
;MTVSINKNPTFQITGSAAKSRIAPLLPPNWVEGDTNVDFLWENAPRAVTRSFRDNVACYSHLPNGTNILDSKWVLARLFQDAHCFTGLAGFQHFCRRQKCSSDVVDDESFPQRCPDLFPGYESTEIFTSFRDWWVVKDASSNGAGGIWVVSPQNRSFYQDARTSPFIENHRYVAQPYAWPLVLFQGRKCHVRVYGLITSDGRAFVHDRAFLHVANEAFTGENLQDTVHITNCCANSHDLAQFSGEICAHLRVDSNRLTAEGEIEIGLARYKQAIHDKVAQLGEHTGSFLKGGQKNGGFEYLGLDFILTGDDSAFLLEVNAPPSQDTATGLPHAEALHDAVIHDLLHLWVYPKVLGQEEQPGDWQCVYAPTVVESFQASGVPSKAALANKMRWALLERKLSRMGDIEEPKRMEYSFCVPGIRKHFRYFHNSKRKPLIYFENAGGTQVPIFVDNAVQSSLALRDRSIQGKACVASARNTLQLLLGAQKCRIFLGANASQLISNLADAYLDLLSSDDVIVISTDNHLANIQPWVKVAVRTGAGIRWWNSIEEKFPLLTKSTRLVIVPHASNVLGEVRDLHSLQRHVRRETSGRARTIVDGVAAAPHRFADVDTIEVDWYVISCHKVFGPHMGVLCGKPDALHELSSPLEYGTLNYEACGGIAGLGYYFSALASHLSSQRHDDDECLSGNTYSEEKETLQTAVCETTGVLSPELVKNAYQLIRQVELPLTKMLIEGLQRSAKVLVLASQQQCLDRQLPIVSFLHSDLDGELIVEACRRAGIICRYDSFLCSERLMEQLKFQRVVRFSLVHYNTAKEISYTLKVLQSLEGWF
;
A
#
# COMPACT_ATOMS: atom_id res chain seq x y z
N MET A 1 -33.93 -40.60 16.85
CA MET A 1 -33.07 -39.76 16.00
C MET A 1 -33.36 -38.31 16.36
N THR A 2 -32.67 -37.79 17.37
CA THR A 2 -32.81 -36.40 17.81
C THR A 2 -31.98 -35.54 16.86
N VAL A 3 -32.64 -34.88 15.91
CA VAL A 3 -32.01 -33.83 15.11
C VAL A 3 -31.84 -32.63 16.05
N SER A 4 -30.63 -32.52 16.59
CA SER A 4 -30.17 -31.39 17.39
C SER A 4 -30.11 -30.15 16.49
N ILE A 5 -31.18 -29.36 16.45
CA ILE A 5 -31.13 -27.97 15.96
C ILE A 5 -30.56 -27.10 17.09
N ASN A 6 -29.27 -27.29 17.42
CA ASN A 6 -28.60 -26.54 18.49
C ASN A 6 -27.28 -25.95 17.97
N LYS A 7 -27.35 -25.25 16.84
CA LYS A 7 -26.33 -24.27 16.50
C LYS A 7 -27.02 -22.99 16.09
N ASN A 8 -26.86 -21.96 16.92
CA ASN A 8 -27.17 -20.59 16.55
C ASN A 8 -26.20 -20.18 15.44
N PRO A 9 -26.68 -19.64 14.31
CA PRO A 9 -25.81 -19.23 13.22
C PRO A 9 -24.86 -18.14 13.67
N THR A 10 -23.58 -18.29 13.33
CA THR A 10 -22.55 -17.31 13.63
C THR A 10 -22.29 -16.42 12.42
N PHE A 11 -22.04 -15.14 12.64
CA PHE A 11 -21.76 -14.21 11.54
C PHE A 11 -20.59 -13.30 11.82
N GLN A 12 -20.01 -12.78 10.74
CA GLN A 12 -19.03 -11.71 10.77
C GLN A 12 -19.36 -10.71 9.66
N ILE A 13 -19.51 -9.44 10.03
CA ILE A 13 -19.70 -8.35 9.07
C ILE A 13 -18.46 -7.48 9.12
N THR A 14 -17.75 -7.35 8.01
CA THR A 14 -16.55 -6.52 7.89
C THR A 14 -16.86 -5.21 7.15
N GLY A 15 -16.30 -4.12 7.64
CA GLY A 15 -16.60 -2.75 7.19
C GLY A 15 -17.67 -2.06 8.05
N SER A 16 -17.38 -0.84 8.50
CA SER A 16 -18.23 -0.08 9.43
C SER A 16 -19.62 0.23 8.85
N ALA A 17 -19.71 0.59 7.57
CA ALA A 17 -20.98 0.85 6.87
C ALA A 17 -21.86 -0.41 6.69
N ALA A 18 -21.23 -1.57 6.50
CA ALA A 18 -21.93 -2.84 6.45
C ALA A 18 -22.41 -3.25 7.85
N LYS A 19 -21.56 -3.11 8.89
CA LYS A 19 -21.92 -3.47 10.27
C LYS A 19 -23.06 -2.61 10.81
N SER A 20 -23.08 -1.30 10.53
CA SER A 20 -24.13 -0.40 11.00
C SER A 20 -25.51 -0.66 10.36
N ARG A 21 -25.57 -1.08 9.08
CA ARG A 21 -26.83 -1.33 8.37
C ARG A 21 -27.30 -2.79 8.41
N ILE A 22 -26.38 -3.74 8.39
CA ILE A 22 -26.72 -5.17 8.30
C ILE A 22 -26.95 -5.77 9.68
N ALA A 23 -26.12 -5.44 10.67
CA ALA A 23 -26.26 -6.03 12.00
C ALA A 23 -27.65 -5.79 12.63
N PRO A 24 -28.30 -4.61 12.49
CA PRO A 24 -29.66 -4.41 12.96
C PRO A 24 -30.74 -5.23 12.23
N LEU A 25 -30.45 -5.70 11.02
CA LEU A 25 -31.36 -6.51 10.19
C LEU A 25 -31.17 -8.01 10.39
N LEU A 26 -30.17 -8.42 11.18
CA LEU A 26 -29.94 -9.83 11.50
C LEU A 26 -30.91 -10.31 12.60
N PRO A 27 -31.42 -11.55 12.52
CA PRO A 27 -32.36 -12.06 13.51
C PRO A 27 -31.68 -12.32 14.87
N PRO A 28 -32.42 -12.36 15.99
CA PRO A 28 -31.85 -12.46 17.34
C PRO A 28 -31.03 -13.73 17.63
N ASN A 29 -31.24 -14.80 16.85
CA ASN A 29 -30.51 -16.07 16.99
C ASN A 29 -29.15 -16.06 16.28
N TRP A 30 -28.78 -14.96 15.63
CA TRP A 30 -27.47 -14.77 15.01
C TRP A 30 -26.47 -14.22 16.03
N VAL A 31 -25.30 -14.84 16.13
CA VAL A 31 -24.27 -14.46 17.11
C VAL A 31 -22.98 -14.06 16.41
N GLU A 32 -22.37 -12.95 16.81
CA GLU A 32 -21.07 -12.51 16.24
C GLU A 32 -19.95 -13.50 16.63
N GLY A 33 -19.11 -13.92 15.68
CA GLY A 33 -18.08 -14.93 15.91
C GLY A 33 -16.77 -14.67 15.17
N ASP A 34 -15.65 -15.15 15.72
CA ASP A 34 -14.30 -14.81 15.25
C ASP A 34 -13.55 -15.96 14.55
N THR A 35 -14.05 -17.21 14.54
CA THR A 35 -13.27 -18.38 14.06
C THR A 35 -14.06 -19.43 13.28
N ASN A 36 -15.35 -19.63 13.58
CA ASN A 36 -16.26 -20.52 12.86
C ASN A 36 -17.55 -19.75 12.57
N VAL A 37 -17.60 -19.00 11.45
CA VAL A 37 -18.75 -18.17 11.06
C VAL A 37 -19.53 -18.83 9.94
N ASP A 38 -20.84 -18.92 10.08
CA ASP A 38 -21.73 -19.43 9.05
C ASP A 38 -21.99 -18.40 7.94
N PHE A 39 -22.00 -17.10 8.29
CA PHE A 39 -22.14 -16.00 7.35
C PHE A 39 -21.01 -14.96 7.44
N LEU A 40 -20.45 -14.57 6.30
CA LEU A 40 -19.48 -13.48 6.20
C LEU A 40 -19.98 -12.40 5.22
N TRP A 41 -20.38 -11.23 5.72
CA TRP A 41 -20.60 -10.05 4.87
C TRP A 41 -19.31 -9.25 4.81
N GLU A 42 -18.70 -9.15 3.62
CA GLU A 42 -17.45 -8.45 3.40
C GLU A 42 -17.66 -7.30 2.41
N ASN A 43 -17.11 -6.13 2.75
CA ASN A 43 -17.26 -4.90 1.97
C ASN A 43 -15.95 -4.42 1.29
N ALA A 44 -14.85 -5.19 1.35
CA ALA A 44 -13.50 -4.77 0.94
C ALA A 44 -12.64 -5.91 0.31
N PRO A 45 -11.54 -5.64 -0.44
CA PRO A 45 -10.90 -6.65 -1.29
C PRO A 45 -9.81 -7.54 -0.63
N ARG A 46 -10.17 -8.83 -0.44
CA ARG A 46 -9.39 -10.10 -0.53
C ARG A 46 -8.17 -10.39 0.35
N ALA A 47 -7.52 -9.43 1.02
CA ALA A 47 -6.24 -9.70 1.70
C ALA A 47 -6.38 -10.40 3.07
N VAL A 48 -7.50 -10.18 3.78
CA VAL A 48 -7.67 -10.54 5.20
C VAL A 48 -8.46 -11.84 5.41
N THR A 49 -9.28 -12.26 4.44
CA THR A 49 -10.31 -13.31 4.62
C THR A 49 -9.99 -14.65 3.96
N ARG A 50 -8.79 -14.83 3.38
CA ARG A 50 -8.43 -16.04 2.62
C ARG A 50 -8.45 -17.33 3.45
N SER A 51 -8.12 -17.25 4.74
CA SER A 51 -8.15 -18.40 5.67
C SER A 51 -9.56 -18.73 6.19
N PHE A 52 -10.48 -17.76 6.18
CA PHE A 52 -11.86 -17.93 6.66
C PHE A 52 -12.79 -18.50 5.62
N ARG A 53 -12.70 -18.02 4.37
CA ARG A 53 -13.65 -18.31 3.27
C ARG A 53 -13.83 -19.78 2.95
N ASP A 54 -12.86 -20.63 3.27
CA ASP A 54 -12.94 -22.07 3.02
C ASP A 54 -13.90 -22.78 4.00
N ASN A 55 -14.28 -22.11 5.11
CA ASN A 55 -15.06 -22.70 6.21
C ASN A 55 -16.40 -21.98 6.51
N VAL A 56 -16.82 -21.00 5.69
CA VAL A 56 -18.05 -20.22 5.88
C VAL A 56 -19.18 -20.75 5.01
N ALA A 57 -20.38 -20.96 5.54
CA ALA A 57 -21.51 -21.50 4.78
C ALA A 57 -22.00 -20.57 3.66
N CYS A 58 -22.10 -19.26 3.89
CA CYS A 58 -22.51 -18.26 2.90
C CYS A 58 -21.73 -16.94 3.06
N TYR A 59 -21.45 -16.22 1.97
CA TYR A 59 -20.76 -14.93 2.07
C TYR A 59 -21.02 -13.98 0.89
N SER A 60 -20.88 -12.67 1.10
CA SER A 60 -21.32 -11.61 0.16
C SER A 60 -20.38 -11.32 -1.02
N HIS A 61 -19.46 -12.25 -1.29
CA HIS A 61 -18.63 -12.28 -2.50
C HIS A 61 -18.55 -13.72 -3.02
N LEU A 62 -18.02 -13.93 -4.22
CA LEU A 62 -17.92 -15.28 -4.77
C LEU A 62 -16.74 -16.07 -4.19
N PRO A 63 -16.84 -17.43 -4.09
CA PRO A 63 -15.83 -18.40 -3.64
C PRO A 63 -14.39 -18.10 -4.10
N ASN A 64 -14.28 -17.63 -5.33
CA ASN A 64 -13.02 -17.33 -5.98
C ASN A 64 -12.38 -15.99 -5.55
N GLY A 65 -13.05 -15.24 -4.67
CA GLY A 65 -12.75 -13.89 -4.24
C GLY A 65 -13.00 -12.84 -5.31
N THR A 66 -13.51 -13.22 -6.48
CA THR A 66 -13.70 -12.33 -7.63
C THR A 66 -14.89 -11.41 -7.38
N ASN A 67 -14.59 -10.11 -7.31
CA ASN A 67 -15.59 -9.05 -7.28
C ASN A 67 -15.79 -8.56 -8.72
N ILE A 68 -17.03 -8.48 -9.19
CA ILE A 68 -17.36 -8.07 -10.56
C ILE A 68 -17.12 -6.55 -10.77
N LEU A 69 -17.12 -5.79 -9.68
CA LEU A 69 -16.83 -4.36 -9.58
C LEU A 69 -15.33 -4.04 -9.64
N ASP A 70 -14.43 -5.00 -9.38
CA ASP A 70 -12.97 -4.81 -9.54
C ASP A 70 -12.62 -4.48 -11.01
N SER A 71 -13.54 -4.78 -11.94
CA SER A 71 -13.46 -4.36 -13.33
C SER A 71 -14.85 -4.03 -13.85
N LYS A 72 -15.42 -2.89 -13.37
CA LYS A 72 -16.79 -2.41 -13.65
C LYS A 72 -17.21 -2.43 -15.13
N TRP A 73 -16.24 -2.49 -16.05
CA TRP A 73 -16.43 -2.50 -17.51
C TRP A 73 -16.06 -3.83 -18.21
N VAL A 74 -15.70 -4.88 -17.47
CA VAL A 74 -15.63 -6.26 -18.00
C VAL A 74 -16.95 -6.69 -18.63
N LEU A 75 -18.06 -6.13 -18.17
CA LEU A 75 -19.41 -6.42 -18.65
C LEU A 75 -19.69 -5.86 -20.04
N ALA A 76 -19.15 -4.68 -20.38
CA ALA A 76 -19.28 -4.16 -21.73
C ALA A 76 -18.57 -5.04 -22.77
N ARG A 77 -17.50 -5.74 -22.39
CA ARG A 77 -16.90 -6.77 -23.25
C ARG A 77 -17.78 -8.02 -23.41
N LEU A 78 -18.75 -8.24 -22.54
CA LEU A 78 -19.63 -9.42 -22.56
C LEU A 78 -20.90 -9.20 -23.38
N PHE A 79 -21.41 -7.97 -23.50
CA PHE A 79 -22.69 -7.68 -24.17
C PHE A 79 -22.66 -7.65 -25.71
N GLN A 80 -21.55 -8.05 -26.36
CA GLN A 80 -21.33 -8.11 -27.83
C GLN A 80 -21.51 -6.79 -28.63
N ASP A 81 -22.23 -5.80 -28.11
CA ASP A 81 -22.55 -4.52 -28.77
C ASP A 81 -21.68 -3.33 -28.29
N ALA A 82 -20.72 -3.58 -27.39
CA ALA A 82 -19.79 -2.55 -26.93
C ALA A 82 -18.37 -2.76 -27.48
N HIS A 83 -17.74 -1.66 -27.86
CA HIS A 83 -16.42 -1.66 -28.48
C HIS A 83 -15.36 -1.17 -27.50
N CYS A 84 -14.19 -1.82 -27.52
CA CYS A 84 -13.03 -1.42 -26.73
C CYS A 84 -11.93 -0.83 -27.60
N PHE A 85 -11.31 0.26 -27.14
CA PHE A 85 -10.13 0.84 -27.78
C PHE A 85 -9.19 1.51 -26.77
N THR A 86 -7.98 1.82 -27.22
CA THR A 86 -6.94 2.45 -26.39
C THR A 86 -6.57 3.81 -26.96
N GLY A 87 -6.67 4.85 -26.14
CA GLY A 87 -6.26 6.20 -26.52
C GLY A 87 -6.94 6.78 -27.76
N LEU A 88 -6.38 7.88 -28.24
CA LEU A 88 -6.89 8.59 -29.41
C LEU A 88 -6.70 7.78 -30.69
N ALA A 89 -5.53 7.17 -30.88
CA ALA A 89 -5.26 6.35 -32.06
C ALA A 89 -6.24 5.18 -32.18
N GLY A 90 -6.56 4.52 -31.06
CA GLY A 90 -7.57 3.46 -31.01
C GLY A 90 -8.97 3.97 -31.27
N PHE A 91 -9.34 5.15 -30.75
CA PHE A 91 -10.63 5.78 -31.06
C PHE A 91 -10.76 6.16 -32.54
N GLN A 92 -9.72 6.71 -33.14
CA GLN A 92 -9.68 7.02 -34.58
C GLN A 92 -9.83 5.75 -35.42
N HIS A 93 -9.17 4.65 -35.01
CA HIS A 93 -9.33 3.34 -35.65
C HIS A 93 -10.77 2.80 -35.51
N PHE A 94 -11.36 2.88 -34.31
CA PHE A 94 -12.75 2.55 -34.05
C PHE A 94 -13.69 3.36 -34.96
N CYS A 95 -13.51 4.68 -35.01
CA CYS A 95 -14.27 5.58 -35.87
C CYS A 95 -14.21 5.22 -37.36
N ARG A 96 -13.04 4.78 -37.85
CA ARG A 96 -12.86 4.34 -39.24
C ARG A 96 -13.59 3.03 -39.51
N ARG A 97 -13.56 2.07 -38.57
CA ARG A 97 -14.27 0.80 -38.70
C ARG A 97 -15.79 0.95 -38.71
N GLN A 98 -16.34 1.83 -37.89
CA GLN A 98 -17.78 2.09 -37.88
C GLN A 98 -18.27 2.75 -39.18
N LYS A 99 -17.40 3.47 -39.91
CA LYS A 99 -17.70 3.99 -41.25
C LYS A 99 -17.65 2.94 -42.37
N CYS A 100 -17.23 1.70 -42.09
CA CYS A 100 -17.13 0.61 -43.08
C CYS A 100 -18.32 -0.36 -43.07
N SER A 101 -19.34 -0.18 -42.23
CA SER A 101 -20.63 -0.88 -42.36
C SER A 101 -21.68 0.05 -42.94
N SER A 102 -21.52 0.42 -44.21
CA SER A 102 -22.57 1.10 -44.98
C SER A 102 -23.61 0.13 -45.56
N ASP A 103 -23.53 -1.15 -45.22
CA ASP A 103 -24.49 -2.17 -45.67
C ASP A 103 -25.08 -2.86 -44.44
N VAL A 104 -26.36 -2.56 -44.12
CA VAL A 104 -27.41 -3.45 -43.59
C VAL A 104 -28.57 -2.59 -43.03
N VAL A 105 -29.62 -2.54 -43.86
CA VAL A 105 -31.07 -2.45 -43.58
C VAL A 105 -31.62 -1.18 -42.88
N ASP A 106 -32.32 -0.39 -43.71
CA ASP A 106 -33.46 0.43 -43.33
C ASP A 106 -34.47 -0.45 -42.56
N ASP A 107 -34.54 -0.25 -41.25
CA ASP A 107 -35.65 -0.76 -40.45
C ASP A 107 -36.45 0.45 -39.98
N GLU A 108 -37.59 0.67 -40.66
CA GLU A 108 -38.63 1.68 -40.36
C GLU A 108 -39.38 1.40 -39.05
N SER A 109 -38.85 0.54 -38.17
CA SER A 109 -39.51 0.13 -36.92
C SER A 109 -39.13 0.94 -35.68
N PHE A 110 -38.57 2.14 -35.82
CA PHE A 110 -38.48 3.05 -34.67
C PHE A 110 -39.86 3.70 -34.43
N PRO A 111 -40.51 3.51 -33.27
CA PRO A 111 -41.87 4.00 -33.07
C PRO A 111 -41.90 5.53 -33.17
N GLN A 112 -42.65 6.06 -34.13
CA GLN A 112 -43.04 7.48 -34.24
C GLN A 112 -43.94 7.98 -33.08
N ARG A 113 -43.89 7.34 -31.91
CA ARG A 113 -44.70 7.70 -30.74
C ARG A 113 -43.81 8.23 -29.64
N CYS A 114 -43.70 9.55 -29.54
CA CYS A 114 -43.94 10.29 -28.30
C CYS A 114 -43.84 11.82 -28.53
N PRO A 115 -44.80 12.45 -29.24
CA PRO A 115 -44.98 13.90 -29.15
C PRO A 115 -45.47 14.32 -27.75
N ASP A 116 -46.16 13.42 -27.03
CA ASP A 116 -46.89 13.75 -25.81
C ASP A 116 -46.02 13.80 -24.54
N LEU A 117 -44.74 13.42 -24.61
CA LEU A 117 -43.80 13.48 -23.46
C LEU A 117 -43.05 14.81 -23.36
N PHE A 118 -43.24 15.74 -24.31
CA PHE A 118 -42.50 17.00 -24.37
C PHE A 118 -43.42 18.16 -24.75
N PRO A 119 -44.24 18.68 -23.82
CA PRO A 119 -45.06 19.85 -24.09
C PRO A 119 -44.14 21.08 -24.22
N GLY A 120 -43.91 21.54 -25.46
CA GLY A 120 -43.18 22.78 -25.74
C GLY A 120 -42.05 22.71 -26.77
N TYR A 121 -41.74 21.54 -27.33
CA TYR A 121 -40.71 21.41 -28.37
C TYR A 121 -41.32 21.41 -29.78
N GLU A 122 -41.26 22.55 -30.46
CA GLU A 122 -41.56 22.61 -31.90
C GLU A 122 -40.41 21.98 -32.69
N SER A 123 -40.72 20.87 -33.35
CA SER A 123 -39.80 20.09 -34.17
C SER A 123 -39.28 20.91 -35.35
N THR A 124 -38.01 21.30 -35.33
CA THR A 124 -37.30 21.73 -36.54
C THR A 124 -36.02 20.91 -36.74
N GLU A 125 -36.11 20.00 -37.71
CA GLU A 125 -35.08 19.59 -38.68
C GLU A 125 -33.74 18.95 -38.25
N ILE A 126 -33.37 18.84 -36.97
CA ILE A 126 -32.01 18.39 -36.60
C ILE A 126 -31.86 16.86 -36.34
N PHE A 127 -32.94 16.11 -36.16
CA PHE A 127 -32.88 14.82 -35.45
C PHE A 127 -33.06 13.54 -36.27
N THR A 128 -32.64 13.52 -37.54
CA THR A 128 -32.64 12.28 -38.35
C THR A 128 -31.31 11.52 -38.18
N SER A 129 -31.36 10.51 -37.31
CA SER A 129 -30.38 9.44 -37.03
C SER A 129 -29.38 9.69 -35.88
N PHE A 130 -29.85 9.37 -34.66
CA PHE A 130 -28.99 9.13 -33.49
C PHE A 130 -28.16 7.83 -33.59
N ARG A 131 -28.23 7.12 -34.73
CA ARG A 131 -27.47 5.88 -35.01
C ARG A 131 -25.95 6.09 -34.93
N ASP A 132 -25.48 7.33 -35.08
CA ASP A 132 -24.07 7.69 -35.02
C ASP A 132 -23.60 8.23 -33.66
N TRP A 133 -24.44 8.15 -32.61
CA TRP A 133 -24.13 8.65 -31.28
C TRP A 133 -23.65 7.53 -30.36
N TRP A 134 -22.62 7.82 -29.58
CA TRP A 134 -21.95 6.85 -28.72
C TRP A 134 -21.75 7.41 -27.33
N VAL A 135 -22.03 6.60 -26.31
CA VAL A 135 -21.53 6.82 -24.96
C VAL A 135 -20.15 6.18 -24.86
N VAL A 136 -19.13 6.96 -24.53
CA VAL A 136 -17.75 6.51 -24.33
C VAL A 136 -17.36 6.70 -22.87
N LYS A 137 -16.82 5.67 -22.21
CA LYS A 137 -16.28 5.79 -20.86
C LYS A 137 -14.86 5.25 -20.76
N ASP A 138 -14.03 5.91 -19.95
CA ASP A 138 -12.73 5.36 -19.54
C ASP A 138 -12.96 4.12 -18.66
N ALA A 139 -12.51 2.96 -19.15
CA ALA A 139 -12.68 1.65 -18.51
C ALA A 139 -12.00 1.53 -17.13
N SER A 140 -11.25 2.55 -16.76
CA SER A 140 -10.45 2.60 -15.54
C SER A 140 -10.81 3.82 -14.67
N SER A 141 -11.80 4.62 -15.07
CA SER A 141 -12.43 5.66 -14.25
C SER A 141 -13.54 5.07 -13.40
N ASN A 142 -13.63 5.47 -12.13
CA ASN A 142 -14.68 5.06 -11.20
C ASN A 142 -15.68 6.20 -11.00
N GLY A 143 -16.97 5.87 -10.90
CA GLY A 143 -18.03 6.84 -10.67
C GLY A 143 -18.37 7.65 -11.92
N ALA A 144 -18.97 8.82 -11.72
CA ALA A 144 -19.58 9.58 -12.81
C ALA A 144 -18.61 10.29 -13.76
N GLY A 145 -17.32 10.34 -13.41
CA GLY A 145 -16.32 11.02 -14.20
C GLY A 145 -15.94 10.26 -15.48
N GLY A 146 -15.85 10.99 -16.59
CA GLY A 146 -15.30 10.48 -17.84
C GLY A 146 -16.27 9.62 -18.65
N ILE A 147 -17.57 9.93 -18.60
CA ILE A 147 -18.55 9.51 -19.59
C ILE A 147 -18.70 10.64 -20.61
N TRP A 148 -18.52 10.34 -21.89
CA TRP A 148 -18.62 11.29 -22.99
C TRP A 148 -19.65 10.83 -24.01
N VAL A 149 -20.48 11.77 -24.47
CA VAL A 149 -21.33 11.54 -25.63
C VAL A 149 -20.58 12.01 -26.87
N VAL A 150 -20.26 11.07 -27.75
CA VAL A 150 -19.65 11.32 -29.05
C VAL A 150 -20.75 11.28 -30.10
N SER A 151 -20.93 12.38 -30.82
CA SER A 151 -21.88 12.51 -31.92
C SER A 151 -21.18 13.04 -33.17
N PRO A 152 -21.80 13.00 -34.36
CA PRO A 152 -21.27 13.65 -35.55
C PRO A 152 -20.94 15.14 -35.34
N GLN A 153 -21.71 15.83 -34.49
CA GLN A 153 -21.58 17.27 -34.23
C GLN A 153 -20.30 17.62 -33.44
N ASN A 154 -19.87 16.74 -32.53
CA ASN A 154 -18.68 16.96 -31.70
C ASN A 154 -17.52 16.00 -32.04
N ARG A 155 -17.64 15.17 -33.08
CA ARG A 155 -16.68 14.12 -33.43
C ARG A 155 -15.25 14.64 -33.64
N SER A 156 -15.10 15.84 -34.19
CA SER A 156 -13.80 16.49 -34.42
C SER A 156 -13.05 16.75 -33.12
N PHE A 157 -13.76 17.12 -32.05
CA PHE A 157 -13.20 17.31 -30.71
C PHE A 157 -12.50 16.04 -30.21
N TYR A 158 -13.07 14.87 -30.52
CA TYR A 158 -12.51 13.59 -30.09
C TYR A 158 -11.47 13.00 -31.05
N GLN A 159 -11.28 13.59 -32.25
CA GLN A 159 -10.37 13.10 -33.29
C GLN A 159 -9.07 13.91 -33.42
N ASP A 160 -9.03 15.19 -33.02
CA ASP A 160 -7.80 15.99 -33.02
C ASP A 160 -6.97 15.72 -31.76
N ALA A 161 -5.67 15.44 -31.93
CA ALA A 161 -4.73 15.20 -30.84
C ALA A 161 -4.55 16.38 -29.88
N ARG A 162 -4.92 17.60 -30.31
CA ARG A 162 -4.81 18.81 -29.48
C ARG A 162 -6.04 19.07 -28.63
N THR A 163 -7.21 18.52 -28.98
CA THR A 163 -8.48 18.77 -28.30
C THR A 163 -9.11 17.52 -27.70
N SER A 164 -8.63 16.33 -28.06
CA SER A 164 -9.20 15.07 -27.57
C SER A 164 -8.98 14.86 -26.07
N PRO A 165 -10.02 14.46 -25.32
CA PRO A 165 -9.87 14.06 -23.92
C PRO A 165 -9.29 12.65 -23.76
N PHE A 166 -9.01 11.92 -24.85
CA PHE A 166 -8.52 10.55 -24.79
C PHE A 166 -7.03 10.46 -24.50
N ILE A 167 -6.71 9.85 -23.37
CA ILE A 167 -5.35 9.58 -22.92
C ILE A 167 -4.80 8.32 -23.61
N GLU A 168 -3.62 8.45 -24.23
CA GLU A 168 -3.03 7.47 -25.16
C GLU A 168 -2.91 6.03 -24.61
N ASN A 169 -2.72 5.86 -23.31
CA ASN A 169 -2.56 4.53 -22.68
C ASN A 169 -3.79 4.04 -21.90
N HIS A 170 -4.89 4.80 -21.93
CA HIS A 170 -6.12 4.42 -21.26
C HIS A 170 -6.99 3.54 -22.17
N ARG A 171 -7.73 2.62 -21.56
CA ARG A 171 -8.72 1.80 -22.26
C ARG A 171 -10.08 2.45 -22.13
N TYR A 172 -10.82 2.47 -23.22
CA TYR A 172 -12.15 3.04 -23.29
C TYR A 172 -13.13 2.02 -23.81
N VAL A 173 -14.36 2.14 -23.36
CA VAL A 173 -15.51 1.38 -23.84
C VAL A 173 -16.46 2.36 -24.52
N ALA A 174 -16.97 2.00 -25.69
CA ALA A 174 -18.03 2.73 -26.37
C ALA A 174 -19.25 1.83 -26.61
N GLN A 175 -20.45 2.37 -26.37
CA GLN A 175 -21.73 1.74 -26.70
C GLN A 175 -22.66 2.76 -27.38
N PRO A 176 -23.65 2.32 -28.17
CA PRO A 176 -24.62 3.22 -28.77
C PRO A 176 -25.33 4.09 -27.71
N TYR A 177 -25.62 5.33 -28.07
CA TYR A 177 -26.34 6.25 -27.20
C TYR A 177 -27.84 5.92 -27.18
N ALA A 178 -28.43 5.86 -25.99
CA ALA A 178 -29.84 5.53 -25.79
C ALA A 178 -30.74 6.72 -26.21
N TRP A 179 -31.69 6.49 -27.13
CA TRP A 179 -32.60 7.53 -27.64
C TRP A 179 -33.93 6.95 -28.15
N PRO A 180 -35.08 7.67 -28.04
CA PRO A 180 -35.29 8.92 -27.30
C PRO A 180 -35.22 8.70 -25.80
N LEU A 181 -34.65 9.64 -25.06
CA LEU A 181 -34.55 9.53 -23.61
C LEU A 181 -35.91 9.67 -22.94
N VAL A 182 -36.14 8.86 -21.90
CA VAL A 182 -37.17 9.15 -20.91
C VAL A 182 -36.68 10.29 -20.00
N LEU A 183 -37.51 11.31 -19.83
CA LEU A 183 -37.24 12.43 -18.93
C LEU A 183 -38.22 12.41 -17.75
N PHE A 184 -37.74 12.88 -16.59
CA PHE A 184 -38.57 13.17 -15.42
C PHE A 184 -38.75 14.68 -15.32
N GLN A 185 -39.98 15.20 -15.46
CA GLN A 185 -40.28 16.64 -15.45
C GLN A 185 -39.36 17.46 -16.39
N GLY A 186 -39.12 16.97 -17.61
CA GLY A 186 -38.24 17.62 -18.58
C GLY A 186 -36.74 17.53 -18.24
N ARG A 187 -36.34 16.74 -17.25
CA ARG A 187 -34.94 16.56 -16.80
C ARG A 187 -34.46 15.14 -17.07
N LYS A 188 -33.17 14.98 -17.35
CA LYS A 188 -32.54 13.67 -17.60
C LYS A 188 -32.61 12.79 -16.35
N CYS A 189 -32.80 11.49 -16.49
CA CYS A 189 -32.79 10.57 -15.35
C CYS A 189 -32.24 9.17 -15.70
N HIS A 190 -31.72 8.46 -14.69
CA HIS A 190 -31.49 7.01 -14.76
C HIS A 190 -32.19 6.29 -13.62
N VAL A 191 -32.42 4.99 -13.83
CA VAL A 191 -32.95 4.10 -12.80
C VAL A 191 -31.83 3.22 -12.27
N ARG A 192 -31.64 3.21 -10.96
CA ARG A 192 -30.79 2.24 -10.27
C ARG A 192 -31.63 1.07 -9.76
N VAL A 193 -31.31 -0.13 -10.23
CA VAL A 193 -31.90 -1.38 -9.73
C VAL A 193 -30.85 -2.21 -9.00
N TYR A 194 -31.30 -3.14 -8.17
CA TYR A 194 -30.42 -4.02 -7.42
C TYR A 194 -30.40 -5.43 -8.00
N GLY A 195 -29.20 -5.95 -8.21
CA GLY A 195 -28.96 -7.27 -8.78
C GLY A 195 -28.21 -8.19 -7.82
N LEU A 196 -28.53 -9.47 -7.86
CA LEU A 196 -27.85 -10.53 -7.12
C LEU A 196 -27.38 -11.62 -8.10
N ILE A 197 -26.10 -11.96 -8.09
CA ILE A 197 -25.54 -13.05 -8.89
C ILE A 197 -24.92 -14.08 -7.95
N THR A 198 -25.37 -15.32 -8.02
CA THR A 198 -25.04 -16.35 -7.03
C THR A 198 -23.96 -17.30 -7.53
N SER A 199 -23.27 -17.98 -6.61
CA SER A 199 -22.19 -18.93 -6.96
C SER A 199 -22.66 -20.17 -7.72
N ASP A 200 -23.95 -20.51 -7.62
CA ASP A 200 -24.58 -21.57 -8.43
C ASP A 200 -24.98 -21.09 -9.84
N GLY A 201 -24.82 -19.79 -10.12
CA GLY A 201 -25.02 -19.17 -11.43
C GLY A 201 -26.42 -18.64 -11.66
N ARG A 202 -27.27 -18.52 -10.63
CA ARG A 202 -28.56 -17.81 -10.74
C ARG A 202 -28.36 -16.30 -10.70
N ALA A 203 -29.27 -15.56 -11.30
CA ALA A 203 -29.33 -14.11 -11.20
C ALA A 203 -30.72 -13.65 -10.78
N PHE A 204 -30.77 -12.65 -9.90
CA PHE A 204 -32.00 -12.06 -9.39
C PHE A 204 -31.97 -10.54 -9.53
N VAL A 205 -33.17 -9.95 -9.70
CA VAL A 205 -33.41 -8.50 -9.72
C VAL A 205 -34.41 -8.15 -8.63
N HIS A 206 -34.15 -7.09 -7.88
CA HIS A 206 -35.09 -6.57 -6.89
C HIS A 206 -36.09 -5.62 -7.55
N ASP A 207 -37.37 -5.73 -7.19
CA ASP A 207 -38.43 -4.93 -7.80
C ASP A 207 -38.50 -3.48 -7.31
N ARG A 208 -37.78 -3.11 -6.25
CA ARG A 208 -37.63 -1.71 -5.84
C ARG A 208 -36.34 -1.10 -6.38
N ALA A 209 -36.41 0.17 -6.78
CA ALA A 209 -35.38 0.89 -7.50
C ALA A 209 -35.29 2.35 -7.03
N PHE A 210 -34.24 3.05 -7.46
CA PHE A 210 -34.16 4.52 -7.36
C PHE A 210 -34.24 5.16 -8.73
N LEU A 211 -34.95 6.27 -8.80
CA LEU A 211 -34.86 7.20 -9.92
C LEU A 211 -33.96 8.36 -9.51
N HIS A 212 -32.88 8.56 -10.25
CA HIS A 212 -31.97 9.68 -10.08
C HIS A 212 -32.20 10.70 -11.19
N VAL A 213 -32.49 11.94 -10.82
CA VAL A 213 -32.86 13.01 -11.75
C VAL A 213 -31.79 14.10 -11.78
N ALA A 214 -31.52 14.65 -12.96
CA ALA A 214 -30.63 15.77 -13.14
C ALA A 214 -31.26 17.08 -12.63
N ASN A 215 -30.39 18.03 -12.23
CA ASN A 215 -30.81 19.33 -11.71
C ASN A 215 -31.36 20.27 -12.78
N GLU A 216 -30.83 20.22 -14.00
CA GLU A 216 -31.26 21.11 -15.09
C GLU A 216 -32.16 20.40 -16.12
N ALA A 217 -33.03 21.18 -16.77
CA ALA A 217 -33.87 20.71 -17.86
C ALA A 217 -33.03 20.30 -19.09
N PHE A 218 -33.50 19.28 -19.80
CA PHE A 218 -32.87 18.85 -21.04
C PHE A 218 -33.33 19.73 -22.19
N THR A 219 -32.39 20.37 -22.87
CA THR A 219 -32.67 21.29 -23.99
C THR A 219 -32.27 20.71 -25.35
N GLY A 220 -31.97 19.40 -25.43
CA GLY A 220 -31.51 18.76 -26.66
C GLY A 220 -30.09 19.17 -27.13
N GLU A 221 -29.65 20.38 -26.77
CA GLU A 221 -28.36 20.98 -27.12
C GLU A 221 -27.34 20.87 -25.97
N ASN A 222 -27.81 20.79 -24.71
CA ASN A 222 -26.97 20.60 -23.52
C ASN A 222 -26.52 19.13 -23.34
N LEU A 223 -25.88 18.60 -24.37
CA LEU A 223 -25.32 17.24 -24.40
C LEU A 223 -23.98 17.12 -23.65
N GLN A 224 -23.35 18.24 -23.28
CA GLN A 224 -21.95 18.26 -22.87
C GLN A 224 -21.61 18.87 -21.52
N ASP A 225 -22.55 19.24 -20.66
CA ASP A 225 -22.23 20.12 -19.53
C ASP A 225 -21.71 19.40 -18.26
N THR A 226 -20.87 18.37 -18.43
CA THR A 226 -20.05 17.59 -17.46
C THR A 226 -20.61 16.30 -16.84
N VAL A 227 -21.92 16.01 -16.86
CA VAL A 227 -22.45 14.78 -16.24
C VAL A 227 -23.70 14.30 -16.99
N HIS A 228 -23.53 13.45 -18.00
CA HIS A 228 -24.68 12.97 -18.79
C HIS A 228 -25.36 11.74 -18.16
N ILE A 229 -25.54 11.80 -16.84
CA ILE A 229 -26.11 10.76 -15.98
C ILE A 229 -25.06 9.76 -15.47
N THR A 230 -24.73 9.92 -14.19
CA THR A 230 -24.09 9.00 -13.23
C THR A 230 -24.01 9.79 -11.91
N ASN A 231 -23.70 9.15 -10.77
CA ASN A 231 -23.82 9.68 -9.39
C ASN A 231 -23.52 11.18 -9.13
N CYS A 232 -22.71 11.87 -9.94
CA CYS A 232 -22.42 13.30 -9.80
C CYS A 232 -23.55 14.24 -10.28
N CYS A 233 -24.57 13.77 -11.01
CA CYS A 233 -25.73 14.61 -11.34
C CYS A 233 -26.57 14.91 -10.09
N ALA A 234 -26.60 13.98 -9.13
CA ALA A 234 -27.26 14.16 -7.84
C ALA A 234 -26.36 14.93 -6.86
N ASN A 235 -25.03 14.81 -6.96
CA ASN A 235 -24.10 15.43 -6.02
C ASN A 235 -23.49 16.74 -6.56
N SER A 236 -24.32 17.74 -6.86
CA SER A 236 -23.81 19.12 -6.97
C SER A 236 -23.29 19.58 -5.62
N HIS A 237 -22.16 20.29 -5.61
CA HIS A 237 -21.63 20.96 -4.41
C HIS A 237 -22.53 22.12 -3.92
N ASP A 238 -23.63 22.38 -4.62
CA ASP A 238 -24.68 23.29 -4.24
C ASP A 238 -25.92 22.48 -3.80
N LEU A 239 -26.11 22.38 -2.48
CA LEU A 239 -27.27 21.73 -1.85
C LEU A 239 -28.59 22.44 -2.17
N ALA A 240 -28.55 23.71 -2.60
CA ALA A 240 -29.74 24.48 -2.93
C ALA A 240 -30.36 24.10 -4.29
N GLN A 241 -29.63 23.36 -5.13
CA GLN A 241 -30.07 22.92 -6.47
C GLN A 241 -30.40 21.41 -6.53
N PHE A 242 -30.35 20.70 -5.41
CA PHE A 242 -30.57 19.25 -5.35
C PHE A 242 -31.99 18.88 -5.73
N SER A 243 -32.13 18.06 -6.78
CA SER A 243 -33.44 17.79 -7.39
C SER A 243 -33.97 16.35 -7.22
N GLY A 244 -33.36 15.58 -6.30
CA GLY A 244 -34.00 14.46 -5.59
C GLY A 244 -33.61 13.05 -6.04
N GLU A 245 -33.32 12.19 -5.07
CA GLU A 245 -33.42 10.73 -5.21
C GLU A 245 -34.85 10.29 -4.90
N ILE A 246 -35.48 9.55 -5.81
CA ILE A 246 -36.88 9.12 -5.65
C ILE A 246 -36.93 7.58 -5.56
N CYS A 247 -37.57 7.07 -4.50
CA CYS A 247 -37.84 5.64 -4.38
C CYS A 247 -38.93 5.24 -5.37
N ALA A 248 -38.65 4.21 -6.17
CA ALA A 248 -39.54 3.75 -7.21
C ALA A 248 -39.72 2.22 -7.17
N HIS A 249 -40.74 1.71 -7.86
CA HIS A 249 -41.07 0.30 -7.86
C HIS A 249 -41.38 -0.19 -9.28
N LEU A 250 -40.67 -1.23 -9.73
CA LEU A 250 -40.83 -1.86 -11.04
C LEU A 250 -42.15 -2.62 -11.23
N ARG A 251 -42.96 -2.85 -10.17
CA ARG A 251 -44.24 -3.58 -10.26
C ARG A 251 -45.46 -2.66 -10.37
N VAL A 252 -45.33 -1.40 -9.98
CA VAL A 252 -46.47 -0.50 -9.85
C VAL A 252 -46.41 0.47 -11.02
N ASP A 253 -47.42 0.44 -11.89
CA ASP A 253 -47.73 1.58 -12.74
C ASP A 253 -48.30 2.66 -11.83
N SER A 254 -47.45 3.49 -11.25
CA SER A 254 -47.93 4.70 -10.62
C SER A 254 -48.30 5.68 -11.74
N ASN A 255 -49.44 5.44 -12.37
CA ASN A 255 -50.15 6.50 -13.05
C ASN A 255 -50.76 7.40 -11.97
N ARG A 256 -49.94 8.22 -11.32
CA ARG A 256 -50.43 9.32 -10.51
C ARG A 256 -50.05 10.63 -11.17
N LEU A 257 -51.05 11.26 -11.78
CA LEU A 257 -51.08 12.70 -11.94
C LEU A 257 -50.95 13.32 -10.55
N THR A 258 -49.87 14.05 -10.31
CA THR A 258 -49.78 14.93 -9.14
C THR A 258 -50.83 16.04 -9.25
N ALA A 259 -51.13 16.72 -8.14
CA ALA A 259 -52.11 17.80 -8.12
C ALA A 259 -51.77 18.95 -9.10
N GLU A 260 -50.50 19.04 -9.52
CA GLU A 260 -49.97 19.97 -10.50
C GLU A 260 -49.98 19.46 -11.96
N GLY A 261 -50.51 18.26 -12.23
CA GLY A 261 -50.68 17.73 -13.59
C GLY A 261 -49.43 17.09 -14.21
N GLU A 262 -48.47 16.63 -13.40
CA GLU A 262 -47.21 16.06 -13.89
C GLU A 262 -47.28 14.53 -14.07
N ILE A 263 -46.63 14.02 -15.12
CA ILE A 263 -46.58 12.60 -15.48
C ILE A 263 -45.41 11.94 -14.72
N GLU A 264 -45.74 10.95 -13.89
CA GLU A 264 -44.79 10.05 -13.22
C GLU A 264 -44.30 8.96 -14.21
N ILE A 265 -43.01 8.61 -14.20
CA ILE A 265 -42.46 7.60 -15.12
C ILE A 265 -43.03 6.22 -14.74
N GLY A 266 -43.87 5.64 -15.60
CA GLY A 266 -44.38 4.26 -15.43
C GLY A 266 -43.27 3.22 -15.61
N LEU A 267 -42.59 2.85 -14.52
CA LEU A 267 -41.43 1.95 -14.57
C LEU A 267 -41.80 0.49 -14.88
N ALA A 268 -43.06 0.08 -14.71
CA ALA A 268 -43.44 -1.33 -14.90
C ALA A 268 -43.26 -1.80 -16.35
N ARG A 269 -43.42 -0.90 -17.34
CA ARG A 269 -43.19 -1.22 -18.75
C ARG A 269 -41.73 -1.57 -19.09
N TYR A 270 -40.77 -1.10 -18.30
CA TYR A 270 -39.33 -1.35 -18.48
C TYR A 270 -38.82 -2.59 -17.77
N LYS A 271 -39.66 -3.20 -16.91
CA LYS A 271 -39.29 -4.32 -16.05
C LYS A 271 -38.67 -5.47 -16.84
N GLN A 272 -39.31 -5.88 -17.93
CA GLN A 272 -38.83 -7.02 -18.72
C GLN A 272 -37.47 -6.72 -19.37
N ALA A 273 -37.28 -5.53 -19.94
CA ALA A 273 -36.00 -5.13 -20.56
C ALA A 273 -34.85 -5.11 -19.54
N ILE A 274 -35.10 -4.62 -18.32
CA ILE A 274 -34.14 -4.65 -17.22
C ILE A 274 -33.83 -6.10 -16.83
N HIS A 275 -34.86 -6.93 -16.67
CA HIS A 275 -34.71 -8.34 -16.30
C HIS A 275 -33.86 -9.11 -17.30
N ASP A 276 -34.10 -8.93 -18.60
CA ASP A 276 -33.35 -9.59 -19.67
C ASP A 276 -31.87 -9.21 -19.65
N LYS A 277 -31.55 -7.93 -19.39
CA LYS A 277 -30.16 -7.48 -19.28
C LYS A 277 -29.45 -8.07 -18.07
N VAL A 278 -30.14 -8.20 -16.93
CA VAL A 278 -29.57 -8.87 -15.75
C VAL A 278 -29.46 -10.37 -15.94
N ALA A 279 -30.39 -10.99 -16.68
CA ALA A 279 -30.31 -12.40 -17.05
C ALA A 279 -29.09 -12.68 -17.93
N GLN A 280 -28.88 -11.88 -18.97
CA GLN A 280 -27.68 -11.94 -19.83
C GLN A 280 -26.40 -11.75 -19.02
N LEU A 281 -26.40 -10.81 -18.08
CA LEU A 281 -25.28 -10.60 -17.17
C LEU A 281 -24.97 -11.87 -16.36
N GLY A 282 -26.00 -12.50 -15.78
CA GLY A 282 -25.88 -13.77 -15.04
C GLY A 282 -25.38 -14.93 -15.91
N GLU A 283 -25.88 -15.04 -17.14
CA GLU A 283 -25.48 -16.06 -18.11
C GLU A 283 -24.00 -15.94 -18.51
N HIS A 284 -23.58 -14.73 -18.91
CA HIS A 284 -22.23 -14.48 -19.43
C HIS A 284 -21.17 -14.50 -18.33
N THR A 285 -21.56 -14.23 -17.08
CA THR A 285 -20.62 -14.23 -15.96
C THR A 285 -20.64 -15.55 -15.20
N GLY A 286 -21.75 -16.28 -15.17
CA GLY A 286 -21.93 -17.48 -14.35
C GLY A 286 -20.83 -18.54 -14.52
N SER A 287 -20.28 -18.74 -15.72
CA SER A 287 -19.18 -19.67 -15.97
C SER A 287 -17.83 -19.24 -15.37
N PHE A 288 -17.55 -17.94 -15.31
CA PHE A 288 -16.37 -17.36 -14.64
C PHE A 288 -16.48 -17.40 -13.10
N LEU A 289 -17.72 -17.55 -12.61
CA LEU A 289 -18.09 -17.49 -11.20
C LEU A 289 -18.30 -18.89 -10.59
N LYS A 290 -18.59 -19.92 -11.41
CA LYS A 290 -18.64 -21.34 -11.03
C LYS A 290 -17.24 -21.89 -10.70
N GLY A 291 -16.75 -21.57 -9.50
CA GLY A 291 -15.38 -21.86 -9.09
C GLY A 291 -15.20 -22.29 -7.64
N GLY A 292 -16.20 -22.94 -7.03
CA GLY A 292 -16.05 -23.55 -5.71
C GLY A 292 -17.39 -23.96 -5.10
N GLN A 293 -17.77 -25.23 -5.24
CA GLN A 293 -19.02 -25.77 -4.70
C GLN A 293 -19.03 -25.99 -3.18
N LYS A 294 -18.00 -25.58 -2.43
CA LYS A 294 -18.00 -25.81 -0.98
C LYS A 294 -18.92 -24.85 -0.21
N ASN A 295 -19.08 -23.59 -0.66
CA ASN A 295 -19.73 -22.51 0.11
C ASN A 295 -20.64 -21.61 -0.78
N GLY A 296 -21.82 -21.24 -0.29
CA GLY A 296 -22.93 -20.60 -1.03
C GLY A 296 -22.80 -19.08 -1.25
N GLY A 297 -21.65 -18.60 -1.71
CA GLY A 297 -21.39 -17.16 -1.92
C GLY A 297 -22.22 -16.49 -3.02
N PHE A 298 -22.23 -15.16 -3.05
CA PHE A 298 -22.96 -14.33 -4.04
C PHE A 298 -22.28 -12.98 -4.26
N GLU A 299 -22.67 -12.25 -5.31
CA GLU A 299 -22.29 -10.85 -5.55
C GLU A 299 -23.55 -9.99 -5.60
N TYR A 300 -23.59 -8.92 -4.80
CA TYR A 300 -24.71 -7.97 -4.71
C TYR A 300 -24.33 -6.63 -5.36
N LEU A 301 -25.17 -6.10 -6.27
CA LEU A 301 -24.80 -5.05 -7.22
C LEU A 301 -25.87 -3.95 -7.30
N GLY A 302 -25.42 -2.72 -7.52
CA GLY A 302 -26.26 -1.64 -8.06
C GLY A 302 -26.08 -1.54 -9.57
N LEU A 303 -27.15 -1.43 -10.33
CA LEU A 303 -27.13 -1.40 -11.79
C LEU A 303 -27.89 -0.16 -12.27
N ASP A 304 -27.18 0.73 -12.96
CA ASP A 304 -27.75 1.98 -13.47
C ASP A 304 -28.20 1.79 -14.90
N PHE A 305 -29.47 2.06 -15.19
CA PHE A 305 -30.09 1.93 -16.50
C PHE A 305 -30.58 3.27 -17.02
N ILE A 306 -30.27 3.56 -18.28
CA ILE A 306 -30.96 4.61 -19.04
C ILE A 306 -32.16 3.97 -19.74
N LEU A 307 -33.30 4.65 -19.68
CA LEU A 307 -34.56 4.21 -20.26
C LEU A 307 -34.87 5.02 -21.52
N THR A 308 -35.51 4.37 -22.49
CA THR A 308 -35.87 4.99 -23.77
C THR A 308 -37.37 4.95 -24.05
N GLY A 309 -37.86 5.82 -24.95
CA GLY A 309 -39.29 5.96 -25.24
C GLY A 309 -39.95 4.73 -25.92
N ASP A 310 -39.14 3.79 -26.41
CA ASP A 310 -39.53 2.50 -26.99
C ASP A 310 -39.54 1.35 -25.97
N ASP A 311 -39.55 1.67 -24.68
CA ASP A 311 -39.57 0.72 -23.56
C ASP A 311 -38.28 -0.12 -23.39
N SER A 312 -37.18 0.27 -24.06
CA SER A 312 -35.86 -0.35 -23.90
C SER A 312 -35.09 0.17 -22.67
N ALA A 313 -34.17 -0.65 -22.16
CA ALA A 313 -33.30 -0.33 -21.02
C ALA A 313 -31.83 -0.62 -21.33
N PHE A 314 -30.98 0.40 -21.20
CA PHE A 314 -29.55 0.33 -21.49
C PHE A 314 -28.75 0.38 -20.20
N LEU A 315 -28.01 -0.69 -19.89
CA LEU A 315 -27.11 -0.72 -18.74
C LEU A 315 -25.98 0.30 -18.97
N LEU A 316 -25.89 1.27 -18.08
CA LEU A 316 -24.95 2.37 -18.13
C LEU A 316 -23.74 2.14 -17.21
N GLU A 317 -23.96 1.64 -16.01
CA GLU A 317 -22.89 1.39 -15.04
C GLU A 317 -23.27 0.28 -14.07
N VAL A 318 -22.29 -0.53 -13.69
CA VAL A 318 -22.40 -1.45 -12.56
C VAL A 318 -21.68 -0.84 -11.37
N ASN A 319 -22.48 -0.49 -10.38
CA ASN A 319 -22.07 0.17 -9.16
C ASN A 319 -22.00 -0.79 -7.99
N ALA A 320 -21.26 -0.35 -6.99
CA ALA A 320 -21.29 -0.98 -5.69
C ALA A 320 -22.71 -1.01 -5.12
N PRO A 321 -23.04 -2.04 -4.33
CA PRO A 321 -24.29 -2.05 -3.62
C PRO A 321 -24.34 -0.89 -2.59
N PRO A 322 -25.54 -0.49 -2.16
CA PRO A 322 -25.77 0.70 -1.34
C PRO A 322 -25.19 0.62 0.09
N SER A 323 -24.58 -0.50 0.47
CA SER A 323 -23.82 -0.66 1.72
C SER A 323 -22.39 -0.11 1.65
N GLN A 324 -21.92 0.34 0.48
CA GLN A 324 -20.53 0.76 0.32
C GLN A 324 -20.24 2.22 0.65
N ASP A 325 -21.18 3.16 0.49
CA ASP A 325 -20.89 4.59 0.81
C ASP A 325 -22.11 5.52 0.95
N THR A 326 -23.34 5.06 0.87
CA THR A 326 -24.51 5.96 0.72
C THR A 326 -25.30 6.11 2.02
N ALA A 327 -24.78 6.93 2.94
CA ALA A 327 -25.65 7.74 3.78
C ALA A 327 -26.02 8.97 2.95
N THR A 328 -27.10 8.89 2.19
CA THR A 328 -27.54 10.01 1.35
C THR A 328 -28.12 11.15 2.21
N GLY A 329 -28.33 10.89 3.51
CA GLY A 329 -28.98 11.80 4.44
C GLY A 329 -30.49 11.91 4.22
N LEU A 330 -31.03 11.14 3.27
CA LEU A 330 -32.44 11.12 2.89
C LEU A 330 -33.13 9.91 3.54
N PRO A 331 -34.02 10.11 4.54
CA PRO A 331 -34.62 9.02 5.30
C PRO A 331 -35.35 7.97 4.45
N HIS A 332 -35.99 8.37 3.35
CA HIS A 332 -36.70 7.46 2.45
C HIS A 332 -35.75 6.56 1.65
N ALA A 333 -34.58 7.06 1.27
CA ALA A 333 -33.57 6.28 0.56
C ALA A 333 -32.92 5.26 1.49
N GLU A 334 -32.65 5.65 2.74
CA GLU A 334 -32.13 4.74 3.76
C GLU A 334 -33.11 3.61 4.07
N ALA A 335 -34.39 3.93 4.24
CA ALA A 335 -35.44 2.93 4.47
C ALA A 335 -35.56 1.93 3.30
N LEU A 336 -35.35 2.38 2.06
CA LEU A 336 -35.38 1.50 0.89
C LEU A 336 -34.20 0.52 0.90
N HIS A 337 -32.99 1.00 1.18
CA HIS A 337 -31.80 0.18 1.27
C HIS A 337 -31.93 -0.91 2.34
N ASP A 338 -32.46 -0.55 3.51
CA ASP A 338 -32.66 -1.48 4.61
C ASP A 338 -33.66 -2.59 4.22
N ALA A 339 -34.73 -2.24 3.50
CA ALA A 339 -35.71 -3.22 3.00
C ALA A 339 -35.10 -4.18 1.96
N VAL A 340 -34.32 -3.68 0.99
CA VAL A 340 -33.69 -4.52 -0.05
C VAL A 340 -32.70 -5.51 0.57
N ILE A 341 -31.90 -5.04 1.56
CA ILE A 341 -30.94 -5.87 2.27
C ILE A 341 -31.64 -6.93 3.10
N HIS A 342 -32.71 -6.56 3.81
CA HIS A 342 -33.52 -7.50 4.57
C HIS A 342 -34.03 -8.63 3.66
N ASP A 343 -34.64 -8.31 2.52
CA ASP A 343 -35.17 -9.32 1.59
C ASP A 343 -34.06 -10.19 0.98
N LEU A 344 -32.87 -9.63 0.72
CA LEU A 344 -31.70 -10.38 0.27
C LEU A 344 -31.27 -11.44 1.31
N LEU A 345 -31.28 -11.09 2.60
CA LEU A 345 -30.92 -12.01 3.68
C LEU A 345 -31.88 -13.20 3.72
N HIS A 346 -33.19 -12.96 3.56
CA HIS A 346 -34.21 -14.02 3.52
C HIS A 346 -34.20 -14.84 2.23
N LEU A 347 -33.88 -14.24 1.09
CA LEU A 347 -33.79 -14.93 -0.19
C LEU A 347 -32.62 -15.92 -0.21
N TRP A 348 -31.43 -15.47 0.19
CA TRP A 348 -30.20 -16.22 -0.10
C TRP A 348 -29.43 -16.65 1.14
N VAL A 349 -29.34 -15.78 2.13
CA VAL A 349 -28.44 -16.00 3.27
C VAL A 349 -29.03 -16.98 4.26
N TYR A 350 -30.25 -16.74 4.74
CA TYR A 350 -30.89 -17.59 5.75
C TYR A 350 -31.13 -19.02 5.26
N PRO A 351 -31.59 -19.26 4.03
CA PRO A 351 -31.76 -20.62 3.49
C PRO A 351 -30.47 -21.43 3.52
N LYS A 352 -29.33 -20.81 3.17
CA LYS A 352 -28.02 -21.47 3.12
C LYS A 352 -27.41 -21.71 4.50
N VAL A 353 -27.68 -20.81 5.45
CA VAL A 353 -27.16 -20.88 6.81
C VAL A 353 -28.02 -21.79 7.70
N LEU A 354 -29.35 -21.74 7.55
CA LEU A 354 -30.30 -22.43 8.42
C LEU A 354 -30.91 -23.70 7.80
N GLY A 355 -30.67 -23.97 6.52
CA GLY A 355 -31.27 -25.10 5.80
C GLY A 355 -32.78 -24.95 5.59
N GLN A 356 -33.25 -23.72 5.41
CA GLN A 356 -34.66 -23.37 5.20
C GLN A 356 -34.96 -23.14 3.71
N GLU A 357 -36.25 -22.99 3.35
CA GLU A 357 -36.66 -22.63 2.00
C GLU A 357 -36.38 -21.16 1.68
N GLU A 358 -36.04 -20.88 0.42
CA GLU A 358 -35.78 -19.53 -0.08
C GLU A 358 -37.07 -18.69 -0.07
N GLN A 359 -37.03 -17.52 0.58
CA GLN A 359 -38.15 -16.57 0.59
C GLN A 359 -37.78 -15.31 -0.21
N PRO A 360 -38.26 -15.17 -1.45
CA PRO A 360 -37.74 -14.15 -2.36
C PRO A 360 -38.13 -12.71 -2.01
N GLY A 361 -39.20 -12.47 -1.25
CA GLY A 361 -39.70 -11.11 -1.02
C GLY A 361 -39.96 -10.36 -2.33
N ASP A 362 -39.35 -9.18 -2.48
CA ASP A 362 -39.39 -8.38 -3.71
C ASP A 362 -38.30 -8.75 -4.75
N TRP A 363 -37.51 -9.80 -4.55
CA TRP A 363 -36.56 -10.32 -5.53
C TRP A 363 -37.21 -11.28 -6.55
N GLN A 364 -36.78 -11.19 -7.81
CA GLN A 364 -37.22 -12.09 -8.88
C GLN A 364 -36.02 -12.77 -9.53
N CYS A 365 -36.08 -14.10 -9.66
CA CYS A 365 -35.09 -14.87 -10.41
C CYS A 365 -35.28 -14.60 -11.90
N VAL A 366 -34.25 -14.08 -12.57
CA VAL A 366 -34.27 -13.75 -14.00
C VAL A 366 -33.42 -14.71 -14.84
N TYR A 367 -32.54 -15.50 -14.21
CA TYR A 367 -31.73 -16.50 -14.89
C TYR A 367 -31.37 -17.67 -13.97
N ALA A 368 -31.44 -18.90 -14.50
CA ALA A 368 -31.00 -20.12 -13.83
C ALA A 368 -30.39 -21.13 -14.83
N PRO A 369 -29.22 -21.75 -14.54
CA PRO A 369 -28.57 -22.67 -15.45
C PRO A 369 -29.23 -24.06 -15.48
N THR A 370 -29.30 -24.69 -16.65
CA THR A 370 -30.08 -25.91 -16.92
C THR A 370 -29.42 -27.24 -16.50
N VAL A 371 -28.11 -27.33 -16.25
CA VAL A 371 -27.42 -28.59 -15.85
C VAL A 371 -26.23 -28.31 -14.90
N VAL A 372 -26.10 -29.10 -13.82
CA VAL A 372 -24.97 -29.07 -12.87
C VAL A 372 -24.15 -30.36 -13.03
N GLU A 373 -23.15 -30.37 -13.92
CA GLU A 373 -22.23 -31.51 -14.08
C GLU A 373 -20.86 -31.24 -13.42
N SER A 374 -20.34 -32.27 -12.75
CA SER A 374 -19.06 -32.31 -12.03
C SER A 374 -17.93 -32.78 -12.93
N PHE A 375 -16.79 -32.08 -13.06
CA PHE A 375 -15.52 -32.71 -13.49
C PHE A 375 -14.22 -31.91 -13.26
N GLN A 376 -13.11 -32.63 -13.48
CA GLN A 376 -11.73 -32.54 -13.01
C GLN A 376 -10.81 -31.45 -13.62
N ALA A 377 -9.71 -31.19 -12.91
CA ALA A 377 -8.69 -30.17 -13.18
C ALA A 377 -7.62 -30.59 -14.20
N SER A 378 -7.25 -29.67 -15.12
CA SER A 378 -5.85 -29.38 -15.49
C SER A 378 -5.73 -28.19 -16.46
N GLY A 379 -4.81 -27.25 -16.16
CA GLY A 379 -4.18 -26.38 -17.17
C GLY A 379 -4.80 -25.00 -17.45
N VAL A 380 -4.73 -24.05 -16.50
CA VAL A 380 -5.03 -22.61 -16.71
C VAL A 380 -4.02 -21.77 -15.88
N PRO A 381 -3.50 -20.60 -16.36
CA PRO A 381 -2.53 -19.81 -15.61
C PRO A 381 -3.09 -19.39 -14.24
N SER A 382 -2.27 -19.42 -13.19
CA SER A 382 -2.78 -19.24 -11.84
C SER A 382 -3.35 -17.84 -11.58
N LYS A 383 -4.50 -17.84 -10.89
CA LYS A 383 -5.29 -16.72 -10.34
C LYS A 383 -4.46 -15.61 -9.66
N ALA A 384 -3.27 -15.94 -9.14
CA ALA A 384 -2.36 -15.01 -8.47
C ALA A 384 -1.58 -14.11 -9.46
N ALA A 385 -1.27 -14.61 -10.66
CA ALA A 385 -0.55 -13.85 -11.69
C ALA A 385 -1.42 -12.76 -12.34
N LEU A 386 -2.74 -12.94 -12.33
CA LEU A 386 -3.72 -11.98 -12.89
C LEU A 386 -4.10 -10.90 -11.87
N ALA A 387 -4.30 -11.26 -10.60
CA ALA A 387 -4.66 -10.34 -9.52
C ALA A 387 -3.52 -9.37 -9.14
N ASN A 388 -2.26 -9.82 -9.20
CA ASN A 388 -1.11 -8.95 -8.98
C ASN A 388 -0.93 -7.92 -10.11
N LYS A 389 -1.14 -8.30 -11.38
CA LYS A 389 -1.08 -7.37 -12.52
C LYS A 389 -2.17 -6.27 -12.48
N MET A 390 -3.33 -6.55 -11.88
CA MET A 390 -4.45 -5.58 -11.80
C MET A 390 -4.32 -4.57 -10.65
N ARG A 391 -3.83 -4.99 -9.47
CA ARG A 391 -3.57 -4.08 -8.34
C ARG A 391 -2.43 -3.09 -8.60
N TRP A 392 -1.44 -3.51 -9.39
CA TRP A 392 -0.31 -2.68 -9.83
C TRP A 392 -0.70 -1.57 -10.84
N ALA A 393 -1.64 -1.82 -11.74
CA ALA A 393 -2.06 -0.85 -12.76
C ALA A 393 -2.87 0.33 -12.17
N LEU A 394 -3.67 0.08 -11.13
CA LEU A 394 -4.37 1.13 -10.36
C LEU A 394 -3.39 1.96 -9.52
N LEU A 395 -2.18 1.43 -9.27
CA LEU A 395 -1.08 2.09 -8.58
C LEU A 395 -0.37 3.16 -9.37
N GLU A 396 0.08 2.81 -10.55
CA GLU A 396 0.74 3.74 -11.45
C GLU A 396 -0.16 4.94 -11.80
N ARG A 397 -1.49 4.76 -11.83
CA ARG A 397 -2.48 5.80 -12.16
C ARG A 397 -2.68 6.89 -11.10
N LYS A 398 -2.49 6.59 -9.81
CA LYS A 398 -2.56 7.59 -8.72
C LYS A 398 -1.28 8.43 -8.62
N LEU A 399 -0.19 8.01 -9.28
CA LEU A 399 1.13 8.65 -9.22
C LEU A 399 1.52 9.41 -10.44
N SER A 400 1.05 8.93 -11.59
CA SER A 400 1.08 9.71 -12.80
C SER A 400 0.25 10.98 -12.66
N ARG A 401 -0.78 10.98 -11.79
CA ARG A 401 -1.59 12.15 -11.41
C ARG A 401 -1.01 13.03 -10.29
N MET A 402 0.08 12.64 -9.63
CA MET A 402 0.86 13.54 -8.76
C MET A 402 1.84 14.37 -9.60
N GLY A 403 1.30 15.10 -10.58
CA GLY A 403 1.90 16.29 -11.15
C GLY A 403 1.21 17.47 -10.48
N ASP A 404 2.00 18.41 -9.97
CA ASP A 404 1.58 19.64 -9.29
C ASP A 404 0.93 19.43 -7.91
N ILE A 405 1.75 18.98 -6.96
CA ILE A 405 1.55 19.38 -5.57
C ILE A 405 2.18 20.76 -5.44
N GLU A 406 1.34 21.79 -5.35
CA GLU A 406 1.78 23.13 -4.96
C GLU A 406 2.61 23.02 -3.66
N GLU A 407 3.79 23.63 -3.67
CA GLU A 407 4.60 23.77 -2.48
C GLU A 407 3.75 24.42 -1.38
N PRO A 408 3.64 23.81 -0.18
CA PRO A 408 2.93 24.44 0.91
C PRO A 408 3.65 25.74 1.29
N LYS A 409 2.89 26.84 1.32
CA LYS A 409 3.31 28.13 1.88
C LYS A 409 3.96 27.90 3.25
N ARG A 410 5.14 28.53 3.42
CA ARG A 410 6.07 28.45 4.55
C ARG A 410 5.39 28.22 5.91
N MET A 411 5.63 27.03 6.48
CA MET A 411 6.05 26.94 7.88
C MET A 411 7.56 26.66 7.86
N GLU A 412 8.36 27.59 8.36
CA GLU A 412 9.82 27.44 8.44
C GLU A 412 10.19 26.41 9.50
N TYR A 413 10.47 25.20 9.04
CA TYR A 413 11.31 24.25 9.77
C TYR A 413 12.51 23.90 8.88
N SER A 414 13.59 24.67 9.03
CA SER A 414 14.87 24.46 8.35
C SER A 414 15.70 23.40 9.10
N PHE A 415 15.27 22.14 9.08
CA PHE A 415 16.07 21.01 9.58
C PHE A 415 16.61 20.20 8.40
N CYS A 416 17.72 20.65 7.83
CA CYS A 416 18.54 19.88 6.90
C CYS A 416 20.01 20.35 6.99
N VAL A 417 20.97 19.50 6.65
CA VAL A 417 22.35 19.95 6.44
C VAL A 417 22.41 20.57 5.03
N PRO A 418 22.67 21.88 4.88
CA PRO A 418 22.74 22.51 3.58
C PRO A 418 23.79 21.83 2.69
N GLY A 419 23.43 21.50 1.45
CA GLY A 419 24.36 20.94 0.48
C GLY A 419 24.71 19.46 0.66
N ILE A 420 24.36 18.78 1.77
CA ILE A 420 24.80 17.39 2.02
C ILE A 420 24.35 16.40 0.94
N ARG A 421 23.18 16.62 0.35
CA ARG A 421 22.63 15.77 -0.74
C ARG A 421 23.49 15.83 -2.01
N LYS A 422 24.29 16.88 -2.22
CA LYS A 422 25.23 16.99 -3.34
C LYS A 422 26.37 15.97 -3.24
N HIS A 423 26.56 15.37 -2.06
CA HIS A 423 27.54 14.29 -1.88
C HIS A 423 26.98 12.94 -2.28
N PHE A 424 25.71 12.79 -2.68
CA PHE A 424 25.11 11.50 -3.02
C PHE A 424 24.62 11.50 -4.47
N ARG A 425 25.24 10.67 -5.33
CA ARG A 425 24.83 10.54 -6.74
C ARG A 425 23.35 10.16 -6.89
N TYR A 426 22.80 9.47 -5.90
CA TYR A 426 21.39 9.12 -5.82
C TYR A 426 20.46 10.33 -6.06
N PHE A 427 20.84 11.53 -5.60
CA PHE A 427 20.02 12.74 -5.73
C PHE A 427 20.36 13.61 -6.97
N HIS A 428 21.31 13.21 -7.82
CA HIS A 428 21.79 14.05 -8.93
C HIS A 428 20.97 13.93 -10.24
N ASN A 429 19.99 13.02 -10.31
CA ASN A 429 19.31 12.72 -11.58
C ASN A 429 18.03 13.55 -11.78
N SER A 430 18.09 14.56 -12.65
CA SER A 430 16.99 15.51 -12.95
C SER A 430 15.88 14.97 -13.86
N LYS A 431 16.05 13.77 -14.45
CA LYS A 431 15.10 13.21 -15.43
C LYS A 431 14.07 12.23 -14.85
N ARG A 432 14.15 11.89 -13.56
CA ARG A 432 13.19 11.01 -12.87
C ARG A 432 12.59 11.77 -11.69
N LYS A 433 11.33 11.50 -11.32
CA LYS A 433 10.70 12.10 -10.13
C LYS A 433 11.61 11.86 -8.90
N PRO A 434 11.85 12.88 -8.05
CA PRO A 434 12.74 12.74 -6.91
C PRO A 434 12.21 11.65 -5.96
N LEU A 435 13.06 10.66 -5.65
CA LEU A 435 12.72 9.57 -4.74
C LEU A 435 13.08 9.97 -3.30
N ILE A 436 12.11 9.84 -2.40
CA ILE A 436 12.28 9.99 -0.96
C ILE A 436 12.72 8.64 -0.40
N TYR A 437 13.90 8.57 0.20
CA TYR A 437 14.46 7.28 0.65
C TYR A 437 14.38 7.15 2.18
N PHE A 438 13.37 6.42 2.66
CA PHE A 438 13.08 6.13 4.08
C PHE A 438 13.36 4.65 4.43
N GLU A 439 14.28 4.00 3.73
CA GLU A 439 14.69 2.62 4.01
C GLU A 439 16.20 2.46 4.29
N ASN A 440 16.73 3.43 5.04
CA ASN A 440 18.13 3.50 5.44
C ASN A 440 18.57 2.37 6.39
N ALA A 441 17.67 1.83 7.22
CA ALA A 441 17.94 0.69 8.09
C ALA A 441 18.06 -0.64 7.31
N GLY A 442 17.60 -0.68 6.06
CA GLY A 442 17.87 -1.76 5.10
C GLY A 442 19.24 -1.60 4.43
N GLY A 443 19.66 -0.36 4.17
CA GLY A 443 20.95 0.02 3.62
C GLY A 443 20.92 1.50 3.22
N THR A 444 21.98 2.24 3.51
CA THR A 444 22.10 3.67 3.22
C THR A 444 22.52 3.93 1.78
N GLN A 445 22.23 5.13 1.28
CA GLN A 445 22.86 5.61 0.05
C GLN A 445 24.34 5.89 0.28
N VAL A 446 25.12 5.78 -0.80
CA VAL A 446 26.58 5.88 -0.78
C VAL A 446 27.01 7.27 -1.26
N PRO A 447 27.92 7.95 -0.54
CA PRO A 447 28.42 9.26 -0.95
C PRO A 447 29.49 9.11 -2.04
N ILE A 448 29.66 10.17 -2.84
CA ILE A 448 30.58 10.24 -3.99
C ILE A 448 32.02 9.94 -3.57
N PHE A 449 32.42 10.30 -2.36
CA PHE A 449 33.74 9.97 -1.81
C PHE A 449 33.99 8.46 -1.78
N VAL A 450 32.98 7.68 -1.38
CA VAL A 450 33.05 6.22 -1.36
C VAL A 450 32.98 5.65 -2.77
N ASP A 451 32.06 6.14 -3.62
CA ASP A 451 31.95 5.70 -5.02
C ASP A 451 33.29 5.86 -5.78
N ASN A 452 33.91 7.04 -5.64
CA ASN A 452 35.17 7.36 -6.29
C ASN A 452 36.29 6.49 -5.72
N ALA A 453 36.34 6.27 -4.41
CA ALA A 453 37.36 5.41 -3.80
C ALA A 453 37.25 3.96 -4.27
N VAL A 454 36.03 3.42 -4.40
CA VAL A 454 35.79 2.09 -4.98
C VAL A 454 36.28 2.02 -6.43
N GLN A 455 35.95 3.02 -7.26
CA GLN A 455 36.39 3.08 -8.66
C GLN A 455 37.91 3.15 -8.77
N SER A 456 38.55 3.96 -7.94
CA SER A 456 40.00 4.06 -7.93
C SER A 456 40.67 2.78 -7.47
N SER A 457 40.11 2.06 -6.49
CA SER A 457 40.62 0.76 -6.04
C SER A 457 40.51 -0.34 -7.11
N LEU A 458 39.56 -0.24 -8.05
CA LEU A 458 39.50 -1.13 -9.22
C LEU A 458 40.66 -0.91 -10.20
N ALA A 459 41.19 0.32 -10.26
CA ALA A 459 42.26 0.72 -11.17
C ALA A 459 43.68 0.50 -10.61
N LEU A 460 43.82 -0.15 -9.44
CA LEU A 460 45.12 -0.44 -8.83
C LEU A 460 45.97 -1.33 -9.73
N ARG A 461 47.19 -0.87 -10.03
CA ARG A 461 48.13 -1.57 -10.91
C ARG A 461 48.84 -2.71 -10.18
N ASP A 462 49.12 -2.55 -8.89
CA ASP A 462 49.70 -3.60 -8.04
C ASP A 462 48.72 -3.97 -6.92
N ARG A 463 47.94 -5.03 -7.15
CA ARG A 463 46.94 -5.52 -6.19
C ARG A 463 47.56 -6.09 -4.91
N SER A 464 48.83 -6.49 -4.90
CA SER A 464 49.47 -7.09 -3.72
C SER A 464 49.88 -6.02 -2.72
N ILE A 465 50.58 -4.98 -3.17
CA ILE A 465 51.03 -3.89 -2.30
C ILE A 465 49.89 -2.91 -2.03
N GLN A 466 49.22 -2.41 -3.07
CA GLN A 466 48.19 -1.38 -2.92
C GLN A 466 46.91 -1.95 -2.31
N GLY A 467 46.56 -3.22 -2.59
CA GLY A 467 45.43 -3.90 -1.95
C GLY A 467 45.62 -4.04 -0.44
N LYS A 468 46.82 -4.41 0.03
CA LYS A 468 47.14 -4.45 1.46
C LYS A 468 47.06 -3.06 2.11
N ALA A 469 47.49 -2.01 1.41
CA ALA A 469 47.34 -0.64 1.88
C ALA A 469 45.86 -0.23 2.01
N CYS A 470 45.00 -0.61 1.06
CA CYS A 470 43.55 -0.39 1.17
C CYS A 470 42.95 -1.08 2.40
N VAL A 471 43.35 -2.32 2.70
CA VAL A 471 42.90 -3.06 3.90
C VAL A 471 43.35 -2.34 5.18
N ALA A 472 44.61 -1.92 5.26
CA ALA A 472 45.13 -1.19 6.41
C ALA A 472 44.39 0.15 6.62
N SER A 473 44.17 0.90 5.53
CA SER A 473 43.41 2.15 5.55
C SER A 473 41.95 1.97 5.98
N ALA A 474 41.29 0.92 5.48
CA ALA A 474 39.93 0.58 5.90
C ALA A 474 39.86 0.29 7.40
N ARG A 475 40.79 -0.51 7.93
CA ARG A 475 40.86 -0.82 9.37
C ARG A 475 41.09 0.43 10.21
N ASN A 476 42.04 1.28 9.84
CA ASN A 476 42.30 2.53 10.55
C ASN A 476 41.08 3.46 10.55
N THR A 477 40.40 3.58 9.40
CA THR A 477 39.17 4.38 9.28
C THR A 477 38.06 3.84 10.19
N LEU A 478 37.88 2.51 10.23
CA LEU A 478 36.88 1.86 11.09
C LEU A 478 37.20 1.98 12.58
N GLN A 479 38.47 1.88 12.98
CA GLN A 479 38.89 2.12 14.37
C GLN A 479 38.52 3.53 14.83
N LEU A 480 38.74 4.54 13.98
CA LEU A 480 38.37 5.92 14.27
C LEU A 480 36.84 6.11 14.31
N LEU A 481 36.12 5.63 13.30
CA LEU A 481 34.66 5.78 13.18
C LEU A 481 33.89 5.13 14.34
N LEU A 482 34.41 4.03 14.87
CA LEU A 482 33.78 3.29 15.97
C LEU A 482 34.34 3.63 17.36
N GLY A 483 35.43 4.40 17.43
CA GLY A 483 36.16 4.61 18.69
C GLY A 483 36.66 3.28 19.27
N ALA A 484 37.29 2.47 18.42
CA ALA A 484 37.69 1.09 18.70
C ALA A 484 39.21 0.91 18.57
N GLN A 485 39.99 1.88 19.03
CA GLN A 485 41.45 1.92 18.88
C GLN A 485 42.15 0.80 19.66
N LYS A 486 41.58 0.34 20.77
CA LYS A 486 42.07 -0.82 21.55
C LYS A 486 41.61 -2.16 20.97
N CYS A 487 40.70 -2.15 20.00
CA CYS A 487 40.13 -3.35 19.42
C CYS A 487 40.82 -3.74 18.10
N ARG A 488 40.86 -5.04 17.83
CA ARG A 488 41.20 -5.56 16.49
C ARG A 488 39.96 -5.51 15.60
N ILE A 489 40.14 -5.03 14.37
CA ILE A 489 39.09 -4.99 13.35
C ILE A 489 39.19 -6.22 12.44
N PHE A 490 38.08 -6.94 12.34
CA PHE A 490 37.87 -8.07 11.43
C PHE A 490 36.89 -7.67 10.32
N LEU A 491 37.20 -8.02 9.08
CA LEU A 491 36.43 -7.70 7.89
C LEU A 491 35.84 -8.95 7.24
N GLY A 492 34.59 -8.85 6.78
CA GLY A 492 33.89 -9.97 6.13
C GLY A 492 32.83 -9.49 5.16
N ALA A 493 32.05 -10.41 4.58
CA ALA A 493 31.02 -10.05 3.60
C ALA A 493 29.91 -9.16 4.19
N ASN A 494 29.47 -9.46 5.43
CA ASN A 494 28.44 -8.72 6.17
C ASN A 494 28.48 -9.08 7.66
N ALA A 495 27.73 -8.36 8.50
CA ALA A 495 27.65 -8.62 9.93
C ALA A 495 27.21 -10.05 10.25
N SER A 496 26.18 -10.58 9.56
CA SER A 496 25.65 -11.92 9.79
C SER A 496 26.71 -13.03 9.63
N GLN A 497 27.56 -12.90 8.61
CA GLN A 497 28.66 -13.84 8.39
C GLN A 497 29.69 -13.76 9.53
N LEU A 498 30.08 -12.55 9.95
CA LEU A 498 31.05 -12.39 11.03
C LEU A 498 30.51 -12.85 12.39
N ILE A 499 29.22 -12.63 12.68
CA ILE A 499 28.56 -13.20 13.86
C ILE A 499 28.58 -14.72 13.80
N SER A 500 28.32 -15.31 12.62
CA SER A 500 28.36 -16.77 12.45
C SER A 500 29.77 -17.32 12.69
N ASN A 501 30.80 -16.69 12.11
CA ASN A 501 32.20 -17.06 12.35
C ASN A 501 32.56 -16.95 13.84
N LEU A 502 32.12 -15.88 14.49
CA LEU A 502 32.36 -15.67 15.91
C LEU A 502 31.66 -16.74 16.75
N ALA A 503 30.39 -17.03 16.47
CA ALA A 503 29.64 -18.07 17.17
C ALA A 503 30.29 -19.45 17.00
N ASP A 504 30.72 -19.80 15.79
CA ASP A 504 31.45 -21.05 15.53
C ASP A 504 32.77 -21.11 16.32
N ALA A 505 33.47 -19.99 16.51
CA ALA A 505 34.69 -19.94 17.34
C ALA A 505 34.43 -20.19 18.84
N TYR A 506 33.19 -20.10 19.32
CA TYR A 506 32.80 -20.44 20.69
C TYR A 506 32.38 -21.90 20.88
N LEU A 507 32.32 -22.73 19.83
CA LEU A 507 31.92 -24.14 19.94
C LEU A 507 32.78 -24.92 20.94
N ASP A 508 34.09 -24.68 20.94
CA ASP A 508 35.04 -25.38 21.82
C ASP A 508 35.15 -24.73 23.22
N LEU A 509 34.49 -23.59 23.44
CA LEU A 509 34.59 -22.79 24.67
C LEU A 509 33.34 -22.86 25.56
N LEU A 510 32.28 -23.48 25.06
CA LEU A 510 30.99 -23.61 25.75
C LEU A 510 30.74 -25.06 26.14
N SER A 511 30.08 -25.24 27.27
CA SER A 511 29.69 -26.54 27.83
C SER A 511 28.23 -26.51 28.30
N SER A 512 27.71 -27.67 28.72
CA SER A 512 26.37 -27.78 29.30
C SER A 512 26.16 -26.99 30.59
N ASP A 513 27.24 -26.60 31.26
CA ASP A 513 27.18 -25.80 32.49
C ASP A 513 27.06 -24.30 32.22
N ASP A 514 27.24 -23.87 30.96
CA ASP A 514 27.21 -22.47 30.57
C ASP A 514 25.80 -22.02 30.14
N VAL A 515 25.54 -20.72 30.33
CA VAL A 515 24.29 -20.07 29.90
C VAL A 515 24.60 -18.93 28.92
N ILE A 516 23.89 -18.91 27.79
CA ILE A 516 23.86 -17.82 26.82
C ILE A 516 22.61 -16.99 27.06
N VAL A 517 22.78 -15.71 27.37
CA VAL A 517 21.68 -14.75 27.50
C VAL A 517 21.46 -14.06 26.17
N ILE A 518 20.24 -14.09 25.63
CA ILE A 518 19.89 -13.48 24.34
C ILE A 518 18.73 -12.52 24.53
N SER A 519 18.94 -11.25 24.19
CA SER A 519 17.86 -10.25 24.18
C SER A 519 16.84 -10.53 23.08
N THR A 520 15.55 -10.41 23.38
CA THR A 520 14.47 -10.68 22.41
C THR A 520 14.42 -9.66 21.29
N ASP A 521 14.91 -8.44 21.50
CA ASP A 521 14.94 -7.37 20.50
C ASP A 521 16.09 -7.45 19.49
N ASN A 522 16.89 -8.53 19.51
CA ASN A 522 17.92 -8.79 18.50
C ASN A 522 17.31 -9.05 17.12
N HIS A 523 18.09 -8.68 16.09
CA HIS A 523 17.92 -9.19 14.75
C HIS A 523 18.25 -10.70 14.70
N LEU A 524 17.55 -11.49 13.88
CA LEU A 524 17.72 -12.95 13.77
C LEU A 524 19.17 -13.36 13.45
N ALA A 525 19.89 -12.53 12.69
CA ALA A 525 21.32 -12.73 12.41
C ALA A 525 22.19 -12.75 13.69
N ASN A 526 21.77 -12.08 14.76
CA ASN A 526 22.41 -12.12 16.08
C ASN A 526 21.66 -13.03 17.08
N ILE A 527 20.84 -13.96 16.60
CA ILE A 527 20.16 -14.98 17.42
C ILE A 527 20.51 -16.37 16.93
N GLN A 528 20.24 -16.66 15.65
CA GLN A 528 20.30 -18.00 15.08
C GLN A 528 21.69 -18.67 15.26
N PRO A 529 22.83 -17.97 15.05
CA PRO A 529 24.13 -18.59 15.27
C PRO A 529 24.34 -19.07 16.72
N TRP A 530 23.90 -18.28 17.70
CA TRP A 530 24.05 -18.60 19.12
C TRP A 530 23.13 -19.73 19.57
N VAL A 531 21.89 -19.78 19.04
CA VAL A 531 20.98 -20.92 19.27
C VAL A 531 21.60 -22.21 18.73
N LYS A 532 22.17 -22.16 17.52
CA LYS A 532 22.84 -23.31 16.90
C LYS A 532 24.04 -23.80 17.73
N VAL A 533 24.84 -22.89 18.26
CA VAL A 533 25.98 -23.23 19.12
C VAL A 533 25.51 -23.83 20.45
N ALA A 534 24.52 -23.24 21.10
CA ALA A 534 23.93 -23.79 22.34
C ALA A 534 23.44 -25.23 22.17
N VAL A 535 22.74 -25.52 21.05
CA VAL A 535 22.28 -26.89 20.73
C VAL A 535 23.44 -27.86 20.58
N ARG A 536 24.57 -27.43 20.00
CA ARG A 536 25.75 -28.28 19.77
C ARG A 536 26.56 -28.53 21.03
N THR A 537 26.65 -27.56 21.92
CA THR A 537 27.48 -27.64 23.14
C THR A 537 26.70 -28.07 24.38
N GLY A 538 25.37 -28.07 24.30
CA GLY A 538 24.48 -28.33 25.42
C GLY A 538 24.27 -27.11 26.35
N ALA A 539 24.85 -25.95 26.03
CA ALA A 539 24.70 -24.75 26.84
C ALA A 539 23.23 -24.30 26.93
N GLY A 540 22.82 -23.81 28.09
CA GLY A 540 21.47 -23.29 28.29
C GLY A 540 21.26 -21.96 27.58
N ILE A 541 20.04 -21.69 27.09
CA ILE A 541 19.64 -20.37 26.58
C ILE A 541 18.69 -19.71 27.57
N ARG A 542 18.99 -18.46 27.93
CA ARG A 542 18.10 -17.59 28.70
C ARG A 542 17.69 -16.40 27.84
N TRP A 543 16.40 -16.25 27.63
CA TRP A 543 15.84 -15.11 26.90
C TRP A 543 15.69 -13.91 27.85
N TRP A 544 16.11 -12.73 27.39
CA TRP A 544 15.95 -11.48 28.11
C TRP A 544 14.91 -10.61 27.42
N ASN A 545 13.81 -10.30 28.11
CA ASN A 545 12.80 -9.35 27.65
C ASN A 545 13.23 -7.92 27.98
N SER A 546 14.00 -7.30 27.11
CA SER A 546 14.54 -5.95 27.37
C SER A 546 13.50 -4.83 27.36
N ILE A 547 12.26 -5.11 26.95
CA ILE A 547 11.16 -4.14 26.99
C ILE A 547 10.68 -3.96 28.44
N GLU A 548 10.60 -5.05 29.19
CA GLU A 548 10.09 -5.07 30.57
C GLU A 548 11.23 -4.98 31.60
N GLU A 549 12.40 -5.55 31.26
CA GLU A 549 13.51 -5.69 32.18
C GLU A 549 14.70 -4.82 31.76
N LYS A 550 15.09 -3.89 32.62
CA LYS A 550 16.27 -3.02 32.38
C LYS A 550 17.58 -3.79 32.22
N PHE A 551 17.74 -4.88 32.96
CA PHE A 551 18.92 -5.74 32.91
C PHE A 551 18.51 -7.21 32.91
N PRO A 552 19.26 -8.09 32.23
CA PRO A 552 18.99 -9.52 32.22
C PRO A 552 19.30 -10.16 33.59
N LEU A 553 18.65 -11.30 33.88
CA LEU A 553 19.07 -12.14 34.99
C LEU A 553 20.38 -12.88 34.66
N LEU A 554 21.45 -12.49 35.34
CA LEU A 554 22.81 -13.03 35.17
C LEU A 554 23.22 -13.91 36.35
N THR A 555 23.97 -14.97 36.06
CA THR A 555 24.51 -15.89 37.06
C THR A 555 25.99 -16.14 36.79
N LYS A 556 26.69 -16.79 37.73
CA LYS A 556 28.09 -17.20 37.52
C LYS A 556 28.29 -18.18 36.35
N SER A 557 27.22 -18.89 35.95
CA SER A 557 27.20 -19.74 34.76
C SER A 557 26.98 -18.98 33.45
N THR A 558 26.64 -17.68 33.49
CA THR A 558 26.48 -16.90 32.25
C THR A 558 27.83 -16.74 31.57
N ARG A 559 27.93 -17.25 30.34
CA ARG A 559 29.16 -17.19 29.53
C ARG A 559 29.08 -16.15 28.42
N LEU A 560 27.89 -15.91 27.88
CA LEU A 560 27.68 -14.98 26.77
C LEU A 560 26.42 -14.13 27.01
N VAL A 561 26.48 -12.86 26.61
CA VAL A 561 25.35 -11.92 26.62
C VAL A 561 25.24 -11.27 25.25
N ILE A 562 24.17 -11.61 24.53
CA ILE A 562 23.94 -11.28 23.11
C ILE A 562 22.85 -10.22 23.00
N VAL A 563 23.20 -9.04 22.51
CA VAL A 563 22.34 -7.85 22.61
C VAL A 563 22.51 -6.93 21.39
N PRO A 564 21.47 -6.22 20.92
CA PRO A 564 21.70 -5.08 20.03
C PRO A 564 22.18 -3.85 20.81
N HIS A 565 22.89 -2.94 20.14
CA HIS A 565 23.06 -1.57 20.63
C HIS A 565 21.75 -0.78 20.46
N ALA A 566 21.06 -1.00 19.34
CA ALA A 566 19.72 -0.49 19.13
C ALA A 566 18.86 -1.48 18.34
N SER A 567 17.58 -1.58 18.68
CA SER A 567 16.66 -2.44 17.93
C SER A 567 16.45 -1.88 16.52
N ASN A 568 16.52 -2.74 15.51
CA ASN A 568 16.23 -2.36 14.13
C ASN A 568 14.72 -2.19 13.83
N VAL A 569 13.87 -2.53 14.80
CA VAL A 569 12.42 -2.35 14.76
C VAL A 569 11.99 -1.22 15.68
N LEU A 570 12.40 -1.25 16.96
CA LEU A 570 11.98 -0.23 17.93
C LEU A 570 12.77 1.08 17.76
N GLY A 571 14.02 1.00 17.27
CA GLY A 571 14.89 2.17 17.18
C GLY A 571 15.42 2.66 18.54
N GLU A 572 15.11 1.98 19.64
CA GLU A 572 15.59 2.35 20.97
C GLU A 572 17.09 2.05 21.14
N VAL A 573 17.85 3.05 21.60
CA VAL A 573 19.28 2.93 21.94
C VAL A 573 19.45 2.45 23.38
N ARG A 574 20.16 1.34 23.53
CA ARG A 574 20.50 0.75 24.83
C ARG A 574 21.69 1.45 25.48
N ASP A 575 21.62 1.67 26.78
CA ASP A 575 22.76 2.09 27.60
C ASP A 575 23.74 0.92 27.82
N LEU A 576 24.61 0.71 26.85
CA LEU A 576 25.58 -0.39 26.87
C LEU A 576 26.64 -0.23 27.97
N HIS A 577 26.97 0.99 28.37
CA HIS A 577 27.96 1.22 29.43
C HIS A 577 27.41 0.72 30.78
N SER A 578 26.16 1.04 31.11
CA SER A 578 25.49 0.49 32.29
C SER A 578 25.32 -1.02 32.21
N LEU A 579 24.96 -1.56 31.03
CA LEU A 579 24.84 -3.00 30.82
C LEU A 579 26.18 -3.71 31.03
N GLN A 580 27.27 -3.20 30.44
CA GLN A 580 28.58 -3.85 30.54
C GLN A 580 29.06 -3.89 31.99
N ARG A 581 28.88 -2.81 32.76
CA ARG A 581 29.19 -2.79 34.19
C ARG A 581 28.38 -3.84 34.96
N HIS A 582 27.08 -3.97 34.65
CA HIS A 582 26.23 -4.98 35.25
C HIS A 582 26.73 -6.39 34.91
N VAL A 583 27.01 -6.68 33.63
CA VAL A 583 27.50 -7.97 33.17
C VAL A 583 28.80 -8.37 33.88
N ARG A 584 29.77 -7.45 33.96
CA ARG A 584 31.04 -7.72 34.64
C ARG A 584 30.85 -8.02 36.12
N ARG A 585 29.99 -7.27 36.81
CA ARG A 585 29.73 -7.46 38.23
C ARG A 585 29.08 -8.81 38.51
N GLU A 586 27.95 -9.11 37.86
CA GLU A 586 27.16 -10.31 38.18
C GLU A 586 27.83 -11.62 37.75
N THR A 587 28.69 -11.57 36.73
CA THR A 587 29.40 -12.75 36.20
C THR A 587 30.85 -12.84 36.65
N SER A 588 31.30 -11.93 37.53
CA SER A 588 32.71 -11.80 37.95
C SER A 588 33.67 -11.72 36.76
N GLY A 589 33.25 -11.04 35.69
CA GLY A 589 34.03 -10.85 34.47
C GLY A 589 34.07 -12.04 33.50
N ARG A 590 33.46 -13.19 33.85
CA ARG A 590 33.49 -14.41 33.02
C ARG A 590 32.73 -14.26 31.70
N ALA A 591 31.61 -13.54 31.69
CA ALA A 591 30.79 -13.41 30.50
C ALA A 591 31.42 -12.49 29.46
N ARG A 592 31.21 -12.80 28.17
CA ARG A 592 31.54 -11.92 27.04
C ARG A 592 30.27 -11.32 26.47
N THR A 593 30.33 -10.03 26.15
CA THR A 593 29.25 -9.27 25.52
C THR A 593 29.42 -9.23 24.01
N ILE A 594 28.36 -9.59 23.28
CA ILE A 594 28.32 -9.52 21.82
C ILE A 594 27.24 -8.53 21.43
N VAL A 595 27.67 -7.40 20.89
CA VAL A 595 26.83 -6.25 20.58
C VAL A 595 26.61 -6.11 19.09
N ASP A 596 25.36 -6.23 18.66
CA ASP A 596 24.92 -5.85 17.31
C ASP A 596 24.72 -4.33 17.21
N GLY A 597 25.73 -3.65 16.67
CA GLY A 597 25.74 -2.21 16.44
C GLY A 597 25.16 -1.78 15.09
N VAL A 598 24.64 -2.70 14.28
CA VAL A 598 24.28 -2.45 12.87
C VAL A 598 23.25 -1.32 12.72
N ALA A 599 22.25 -1.26 13.61
CA ALA A 599 21.23 -0.22 13.57
C ALA A 599 21.69 1.10 14.21
N ALA A 600 22.63 1.07 15.17
CA ALA A 600 23.07 2.25 15.91
C ALA A 600 24.18 3.03 15.20
N ALA A 601 25.12 2.33 14.57
CA ALA A 601 26.31 2.89 13.94
C ALA A 601 26.06 4.01 12.91
N PRO A 602 24.97 4.06 12.13
CA PRO A 602 24.74 5.16 11.20
C PRO A 602 24.42 6.49 11.90
N HIS A 603 23.94 6.41 13.14
CA HIS A 603 23.27 7.51 13.85
C HIS A 603 23.97 7.94 15.14
N ARG A 604 24.80 7.06 15.72
CA ARG A 604 25.44 7.26 17.02
C ARG A 604 26.90 6.85 16.95
N PHE A 605 27.75 7.71 17.50
CA PHE A 605 29.12 7.35 17.79
C PHE A 605 29.14 6.26 18.86
N ALA A 606 29.68 5.09 18.53
CA ALA A 606 29.68 3.95 19.44
C ALA A 606 30.68 4.12 20.59
N ASP A 607 31.87 4.66 20.34
CA ASP A 607 32.96 4.72 21.32
C ASP A 607 33.18 3.36 22.03
N VAL A 608 33.47 2.33 21.23
CA VAL A 608 33.58 0.92 21.68
C VAL A 608 34.59 0.76 22.82
N ASP A 609 35.70 1.50 22.76
CA ASP A 609 36.73 1.50 23.79
C ASP A 609 36.21 2.05 25.13
N THR A 610 35.30 3.03 25.11
CA THR A 610 34.68 3.60 26.32
C THR A 610 33.53 2.76 26.84
N ILE A 611 32.71 2.18 25.96
CA ILE A 611 31.62 1.27 26.35
C ILE A 611 32.18 -0.03 26.95
N GLU A 612 33.37 -0.43 26.51
CA GLU A 612 34.12 -1.57 27.00
C GLU A 612 33.52 -2.95 26.71
N VAL A 613 32.66 -3.07 25.70
CA VAL A 613 32.12 -4.36 25.23
C VAL A 613 33.19 -5.24 24.61
N ASP A 614 32.96 -6.56 24.62
CA ASP A 614 33.95 -7.55 24.16
C ASP A 614 33.97 -7.68 22.65
N TRP A 615 32.78 -7.70 22.04
CA TRP A 615 32.58 -7.79 20.60
C TRP A 615 31.54 -6.77 20.15
N TYR A 616 31.84 -6.03 19.08
CA TYR A 616 30.93 -5.06 18.47
C TYR A 616 30.88 -5.26 16.96
N VAL A 617 29.70 -5.45 16.38
CA VAL A 617 29.54 -5.75 14.95
C VAL A 617 28.72 -4.69 14.23
N ILE A 618 29.13 -4.33 13.01
CA ILE A 618 28.39 -3.44 12.11
C ILE A 618 28.40 -3.97 10.67
N SER A 619 27.63 -3.31 9.80
CA SER A 619 27.71 -3.48 8.35
C SER A 619 27.89 -2.13 7.67
N CYS A 620 28.95 -1.98 6.88
CA CYS A 620 29.32 -0.70 6.24
C CYS A 620 28.26 -0.19 5.26
N HIS A 621 27.51 -1.07 4.59
CA HIS A 621 26.40 -0.67 3.71
C HIS A 621 25.22 -0.02 4.44
N LYS A 622 25.21 -0.04 5.77
CA LYS A 622 24.29 0.74 6.59
C LYS A 622 24.92 2.01 7.14
N VAL A 623 26.24 2.17 7.02
CA VAL A 623 27.03 3.33 7.45
C VAL A 623 27.64 4.01 6.23
N PHE A 624 26.82 4.26 5.21
CA PHE A 624 27.15 5.01 3.99
C PHE A 624 28.25 4.39 3.12
N GLY A 625 28.68 3.16 3.41
CA GLY A 625 29.81 2.49 2.78
C GLY A 625 29.39 1.36 1.82
N PRO A 626 30.36 0.59 1.31
CA PRO A 626 30.08 -0.59 0.48
C PRO A 626 29.58 -1.78 1.32
N HIS A 627 29.07 -2.81 0.65
CA HIS A 627 28.70 -4.09 1.28
C HIS A 627 29.94 -4.79 1.87
N MET A 628 30.16 -4.58 3.18
CA MET A 628 31.18 -5.24 3.98
C MET A 628 30.72 -5.29 5.44
N GLY A 629 31.03 -6.39 6.13
CA GLY A 629 30.83 -6.54 7.58
C GLY A 629 32.08 -6.15 8.34
N VAL A 630 31.89 -5.65 9.55
CA VAL A 630 32.99 -5.30 10.46
C VAL A 630 32.69 -5.84 11.84
N LEU A 631 33.66 -6.53 12.43
CA LEU A 631 33.62 -7.02 13.80
C LEU A 631 34.83 -6.46 14.55
N CYS A 632 34.58 -5.77 15.66
CA CYS A 632 35.60 -5.31 16.60
C CYS A 632 35.71 -6.32 17.73
N GLY A 633 36.92 -6.79 18.03
CA GLY A 633 37.18 -7.66 19.16
C GLY A 633 38.20 -7.06 20.10
N LYS A 634 37.89 -7.02 21.40
CA LYS A 634 38.86 -6.67 22.43
C LYS A 634 39.98 -7.71 22.52
N PRO A 635 41.22 -7.32 22.86
CA PRO A 635 42.34 -8.26 23.01
C PRO A 635 42.00 -9.44 23.94
N ASP A 636 41.49 -9.16 25.14
CA ASP A 636 41.16 -10.20 26.13
C ASP A 636 40.06 -11.16 25.69
N ALA A 637 39.15 -10.71 24.81
CA ALA A 637 38.12 -11.57 24.25
C ALA A 637 38.67 -12.39 23.08
N LEU A 638 39.53 -11.79 22.26
CA LEU A 638 40.21 -12.45 21.16
C LEU A 638 41.19 -13.54 21.63
N HIS A 639 41.89 -13.32 22.75
CA HIS A 639 42.83 -14.28 23.32
C HIS A 639 42.17 -15.61 23.75
N GLU A 640 40.85 -15.63 23.96
CA GLU A 640 40.12 -16.87 24.26
C GLU A 640 39.87 -17.72 23.01
N LEU A 641 39.89 -17.12 21.81
CA LEU A 641 39.54 -17.81 20.57
C LEU A 641 40.77 -18.45 19.93
N SER A 642 40.62 -19.69 19.49
CA SER A 642 41.63 -20.43 18.71
C SER A 642 41.44 -20.31 17.19
N SER A 643 40.20 -20.05 16.75
CA SER A 643 39.82 -20.02 15.33
C SER A 643 39.96 -18.63 14.70
N PRO A 644 40.36 -18.54 13.41
CA PRO A 644 40.38 -17.27 12.69
C PRO A 644 38.96 -16.76 12.43
N LEU A 645 38.75 -15.45 12.52
CA LEU A 645 37.45 -14.82 12.26
C LEU A 645 37.34 -14.20 10.85
N GLU A 646 38.48 -13.95 10.21
CA GLU A 646 38.62 -13.47 8.83
C GLU A 646 39.03 -14.62 7.92
N TYR A 647 38.31 -14.81 6.81
CA TYR A 647 38.58 -15.88 5.85
C TYR A 647 38.77 -15.33 4.45
N GLY A 648 39.69 -15.95 3.70
CA GLY A 648 39.92 -15.68 2.28
C GLY A 648 40.60 -14.34 1.98
N THR A 649 40.63 -13.99 0.70
CA THR A 649 41.10 -12.68 0.25
C THR A 649 40.02 -11.63 0.47
N LEU A 650 40.37 -10.55 1.17
CA LEU A 650 39.45 -9.45 1.41
C LEU A 650 39.16 -8.68 0.10
N ASN A 651 37.95 -8.12 0.02
CA ASN A 651 37.54 -7.29 -1.11
C ASN A 651 38.22 -5.91 -1.01
N TYR A 652 39.25 -5.69 -1.82
CA TYR A 652 40.06 -4.47 -1.80
C TYR A 652 39.26 -3.24 -2.23
N GLU A 653 38.32 -3.41 -3.15
CA GLU A 653 37.45 -2.35 -3.65
C GLU A 653 36.53 -1.84 -2.52
N ALA A 654 35.94 -2.76 -1.75
CA ALA A 654 35.16 -2.41 -0.58
C ALA A 654 36.03 -1.79 0.52
N CYS A 655 37.26 -2.26 0.71
CA CYS A 655 38.20 -1.64 1.65
C CYS A 655 38.55 -0.19 1.23
N GLY A 656 38.80 0.05 -0.06
CA GLY A 656 38.99 1.40 -0.60
C GLY A 656 37.77 2.28 -0.38
N GLY A 657 36.57 1.76 -0.66
CA GLY A 657 35.32 2.45 -0.35
C GLY A 657 35.18 2.83 1.14
N ILE A 658 35.56 1.94 2.06
CA ILE A 658 35.57 2.23 3.49
C ILE A 658 36.54 3.36 3.83
N ALA A 659 37.72 3.43 3.22
CA ALA A 659 38.61 4.58 3.38
C ALA A 659 37.95 5.89 2.91
N GLY A 660 37.15 5.82 1.84
CA GLY A 660 36.28 6.90 1.35
C GLY A 660 35.30 7.45 2.39
N LEU A 661 34.88 6.64 3.38
CA LEU A 661 34.04 7.11 4.48
C LEU A 661 34.74 8.14 5.35
N GLY A 662 36.06 8.05 5.51
CA GLY A 662 36.82 9.01 6.29
C GLY A 662 36.67 10.44 5.74
N TYR A 663 36.80 10.59 4.42
CA TYR A 663 36.56 11.88 3.75
C TYR A 663 35.15 12.39 3.95
N TYR A 664 34.15 11.50 3.85
CA TYR A 664 32.76 11.87 4.02
C TYR A 664 32.45 12.37 5.44
N PHE A 665 32.94 11.67 6.47
CA PHE A 665 32.75 12.08 7.86
C PHE A 665 33.52 13.37 8.19
N SER A 666 34.70 13.58 7.61
CA SER A 666 35.40 14.86 7.75
C SER A 666 34.64 16.01 7.09
N ALA A 667 34.07 15.80 5.90
CA ALA A 667 33.23 16.81 5.24
C ALA A 667 31.96 17.14 6.06
N LEU A 668 31.33 16.13 6.68
CA LEU A 668 30.23 16.33 7.62
C LEU A 668 30.65 17.19 8.82
N ALA A 669 31.78 16.90 9.43
CA ALA A 669 32.28 17.64 10.58
C ALA A 669 32.50 19.13 10.26
N SER A 670 33.01 19.46 9.06
CA SER A 670 33.24 20.84 8.63
C SER A 670 31.96 21.69 8.56
N HIS A 671 30.80 21.08 8.27
CA HIS A 671 29.51 21.79 8.27
C HIS A 671 29.07 22.26 9.67
N LEU A 672 29.48 21.54 10.72
CA LEU A 672 29.21 21.96 12.09
C LEU A 672 30.03 23.20 12.47
N SER A 673 31.26 23.30 11.95
CA SER A 673 32.16 24.44 12.17
C SER A 673 31.68 25.69 11.46
N SER A 674 31.10 25.58 10.25
CA SER A 674 30.58 26.73 9.50
C SER A 674 29.31 27.33 10.09
N GLN A 675 28.50 26.56 10.84
CA GLN A 675 27.31 27.10 11.53
C GLN A 675 27.62 27.89 12.81
N ARG A 676 28.90 27.94 13.25
CA ARG A 676 29.32 28.76 14.40
C ARG A 676 29.80 30.16 14.01
N HIS A 677 29.86 30.48 12.71
CA HIS A 677 30.32 31.76 12.18
C HIS A 677 29.27 32.34 11.22
N ASP A 678 28.09 32.68 11.75
CA ASP A 678 27.19 33.67 11.10
C ASP A 678 27.41 35.02 11.80
N ASP A 679 28.58 35.60 11.53
CA ASP A 679 28.88 37.03 11.54
C ASP A 679 30.09 37.18 10.58
N ASP A 680 29.90 37.93 9.50
CA ASP A 680 30.81 38.25 8.38
C ASP A 680 30.88 37.34 7.12
N GLU A 681 30.34 37.93 6.04
CA GLU A 681 30.68 37.88 4.60
C GLU A 681 30.78 36.55 3.81
N CYS A 682 29.89 36.47 2.81
CA CYS A 682 30.01 35.89 1.47
C CYS A 682 31.25 35.03 1.10
N LEU A 683 30.99 33.81 0.60
CA LEU A 683 31.76 33.26 -0.52
C LEU A 683 30.83 32.74 -1.63
N SER A 684 30.70 33.59 -2.64
CA SER A 684 30.26 33.28 -4.00
C SER A 684 31.26 32.38 -4.72
N GLY A 685 30.77 31.36 -5.44
CA GLY A 685 31.31 30.92 -6.74
C GLY A 685 32.69 30.23 -6.77
N ASN A 686 32.71 29.07 -7.44
CA ASN A 686 33.91 28.44 -8.05
C ASN A 686 34.95 27.73 -7.14
N THR A 687 34.60 26.60 -6.55
CA THR A 687 35.62 25.62 -6.04
C THR A 687 35.32 24.14 -6.37
N TYR A 688 34.33 23.83 -7.21
CA TYR A 688 34.04 22.44 -7.60
C TYR A 688 35.00 21.85 -8.67
N SER A 689 35.87 22.66 -9.27
CA SER A 689 36.78 22.21 -10.34
C SER A 689 38.14 21.74 -9.85
N GLU A 690 38.67 22.25 -8.74
CA GLU A 690 40.03 21.92 -8.27
C GLU A 690 40.08 20.65 -7.40
N GLU A 691 39.01 20.31 -6.66
CA GLU A 691 38.97 19.08 -5.86
C GLU A 691 39.00 17.79 -6.70
N LYS A 692 38.60 17.86 -7.97
CA LYS A 692 38.49 16.70 -8.86
C LYS A 692 39.86 16.09 -9.19
N GLU A 693 40.90 16.91 -9.21
CA GLU A 693 42.27 16.50 -9.55
C GLU A 693 43.02 15.96 -8.31
N THR A 694 42.72 16.48 -7.12
CA THR A 694 43.24 15.95 -5.84
C THR A 694 42.58 14.61 -5.47
N LEU A 695 41.28 14.44 -5.77
CA LEU A 695 40.52 13.20 -5.51
C LEU A 695 40.96 12.00 -6.36
N GLN A 696 41.57 12.23 -7.53
CA GLN A 696 42.04 11.14 -8.41
C GLN A 696 43.40 10.55 -7.98
N THR A 697 44.14 11.22 -7.09
CA THR A 697 45.55 10.89 -6.80
C THR A 697 45.76 10.27 -5.40
N ALA A 698 44.81 10.40 -4.48
CA ALA A 698 44.99 10.08 -3.05
C ALA A 698 44.37 8.75 -2.58
N VAL A 699 44.64 7.64 -3.25
CA VAL A 699 43.92 6.36 -3.00
C VAL A 699 44.62 5.48 -1.96
N CYS A 700 45.87 5.78 -1.60
CA CYS A 700 46.67 4.95 -0.68
C CYS A 700 47.35 5.72 0.47
N GLU A 701 47.17 7.04 0.56
CA GLU A 701 47.78 7.89 1.60
C GLU A 701 46.71 8.75 2.30
N THR A 702 45.91 8.11 3.17
CA THR A 702 44.86 8.78 3.97
C THR A 702 45.28 9.01 5.42
N THR A 703 46.58 8.99 5.73
CA THR A 703 47.06 9.32 7.07
C THR A 703 46.83 10.81 7.34
N GLY A 704 45.73 11.16 8.00
CA GLY A 704 45.45 12.52 8.47
C GLY A 704 44.08 13.11 8.10
N VAL A 705 43.25 12.40 7.32
CA VAL A 705 41.96 12.95 6.86
C VAL A 705 40.89 12.96 7.96
N LEU A 706 40.87 11.92 8.82
CA LEU A 706 39.86 11.72 9.86
C LEU A 706 40.54 11.67 11.23
N SER A 707 39.94 12.32 12.23
CA SER A 707 40.39 12.29 13.62
C SER A 707 39.22 11.92 14.55
N PRO A 708 39.48 11.45 15.79
CA PRO A 708 38.41 11.15 16.75
C PRO A 708 37.49 12.34 17.01
N GLU A 709 38.04 13.56 16.99
CA GLU A 709 37.27 14.80 17.18
C GLU A 709 36.36 15.08 15.98
N LEU A 710 36.85 14.91 14.76
CA LEU A 710 36.02 15.05 13.55
C LEU A 710 34.89 14.02 13.52
N VAL A 711 35.16 12.77 13.92
CA VAL A 711 34.12 11.74 14.03
C VAL A 711 33.04 12.15 15.04
N LYS A 712 33.44 12.63 16.22
CA LYS A 712 32.49 13.11 17.24
C LYS A 712 31.66 14.29 16.72
N ASN A 713 32.29 15.26 16.08
CA ASN A 713 31.60 16.41 15.50
C ASN A 713 30.64 16.01 14.38
N ALA A 714 31.01 15.07 13.51
CA ALA A 714 30.13 14.53 12.49
C ALA A 714 28.90 13.85 13.11
N TYR A 715 29.05 12.98 14.11
CA TYR A 715 27.92 12.35 14.78
C TYR A 715 27.07 13.33 15.60
N GLN A 716 27.67 14.39 16.15
CA GLN A 716 26.92 15.49 16.77
C GLN A 716 26.03 16.19 15.75
N LEU A 717 26.56 16.52 14.57
CA LEU A 717 25.77 17.11 13.49
C LEU A 717 24.65 16.16 13.02
N ILE A 718 24.97 14.88 12.79
CA ILE A 718 23.99 13.84 12.43
C ILE A 718 22.85 13.84 13.47
N ARG A 719 23.18 13.80 14.77
CA ARG A 719 22.18 13.80 15.84
C ARG A 719 21.35 15.09 15.88
N GLN A 720 21.98 16.26 15.72
CA GLN A 720 21.30 17.56 15.70
C GLN A 720 20.24 17.65 14.59
N VAL A 721 20.50 16.98 13.46
CA VAL A 721 19.60 16.97 12.30
C VAL A 721 18.56 15.87 12.41
N GLU A 722 18.94 14.66 12.80
CA GLU A 722 18.05 13.50 12.84
C GLU A 722 17.01 13.59 13.96
N LEU A 723 17.36 14.15 15.13
CA LEU A 723 16.45 14.23 16.27
C LEU A 723 15.16 15.02 15.97
N PRO A 724 15.21 16.27 15.47
CA PRO A 724 13.99 17.02 15.14
C PRO A 724 13.19 16.36 14.00
N LEU A 725 13.86 15.75 13.03
CA LEU A 725 13.20 14.99 11.96
C LEU A 725 12.45 13.78 12.51
N THR A 726 13.08 13.03 13.41
CA THR A 726 12.47 11.86 14.07
C THR A 726 11.25 12.28 14.88
N LYS A 727 11.37 13.35 15.66
CA LYS A 727 10.26 13.91 16.44
C LYS A 727 9.09 14.30 15.53
N MET A 728 9.37 15.06 14.46
CA MET A 728 8.36 15.47 13.48
C MET A 728 7.65 14.27 12.84
N LEU A 729 8.38 13.21 12.52
CA LEU A 729 7.81 12.00 11.96
C LEU A 729 6.90 11.29 12.98
N ILE A 730 7.38 11.07 14.21
CA ILE A 730 6.61 10.39 15.26
C ILE A 730 5.35 11.18 15.58
N GLU A 731 5.46 12.48 15.85
CA GLU A 731 4.31 13.34 16.12
C GLU A 731 3.33 13.36 14.95
N GLY A 732 3.83 13.40 13.72
CA GLY A 732 2.99 13.35 12.52
C GLY A 732 2.22 12.04 12.36
N LEU A 733 2.85 10.91 12.68
CA LEU A 733 2.20 9.59 12.69
C LEU A 733 1.16 9.49 13.81
N GLN A 734 1.50 9.94 15.02
CA GLN A 734 0.64 9.90 16.20
C GLN A 734 -0.56 10.86 16.15
N ARG A 735 -0.64 11.78 15.17
CA ARG A 735 -1.86 12.55 14.91
C ARG A 735 -3.05 11.67 14.57
N SER A 736 -2.80 10.47 14.04
CA SER A 736 -3.83 9.44 13.91
C SER A 736 -3.87 8.61 15.19
N ALA A 737 -5.05 8.54 15.82
CA ALA A 737 -5.28 7.66 16.97
C ALA A 737 -5.18 6.18 16.61
N LYS A 738 -5.24 5.86 15.31
CA LYS A 738 -5.17 4.50 14.77
C LYS A 738 -3.75 4.01 14.55
N VAL A 739 -2.77 4.92 14.59
CA VAL A 739 -1.36 4.58 14.43
C VAL A 739 -0.74 4.27 15.78
N LEU A 740 -0.29 3.02 15.95
CA LEU A 740 0.51 2.59 17.08
C LEU A 740 1.99 2.63 16.67
N VAL A 741 2.72 3.66 17.11
CA VAL A 741 4.19 3.70 17.00
C VAL A 741 4.78 2.85 18.13
N LEU A 742 5.49 1.77 17.78
CA LEU A 742 5.90 0.73 18.74
C LEU A 742 6.86 1.21 19.84
N ALA A 743 7.60 2.28 19.61
CA ALA A 743 8.56 2.82 20.58
C ALA A 743 8.01 3.96 21.47
N SER A 744 6.72 4.33 21.32
CA SER A 744 6.27 5.67 21.73
C SER A 744 5.56 5.78 23.09
N GLN A 745 5.31 4.70 23.81
CA GLN A 745 4.42 4.80 24.99
C GLN A 745 5.12 5.15 26.32
N GLN A 746 6.46 5.07 26.43
CA GLN A 746 7.18 5.39 27.70
C GLN A 746 8.61 5.96 27.56
N GLN A 747 9.07 6.33 26.35
CA GLN A 747 10.51 6.51 26.09
C GLN A 747 10.96 7.97 25.93
N CYS A 748 12.18 8.26 26.38
CA CYS A 748 12.84 9.54 26.14
C CYS A 748 13.27 9.63 24.67
N LEU A 749 12.79 10.64 23.94
CA LEU A 749 13.14 10.90 22.53
C LEU A 749 14.66 10.94 22.28
N ASP A 750 15.47 11.29 23.28
CA ASP A 750 16.94 11.29 23.16
C ASP A 750 17.53 9.91 22.84
N ARG A 751 16.84 8.84 23.23
CA ARG A 751 17.23 7.44 22.99
C ARG A 751 16.58 6.83 21.76
N GLN A 752 15.75 7.58 21.05
CA GLN A 752 15.12 7.11 19.81
C GLN A 752 16.04 7.38 18.62
N LEU A 753 16.37 6.34 17.86
CA LEU A 753 16.95 6.48 16.53
C LEU A 753 15.88 6.93 15.53
N PRO A 754 16.26 7.51 14.39
CA PRO A 754 15.34 7.81 13.28
C PRO A 754 14.77 6.56 12.58
N ILE A 755 14.60 5.46 13.30
CA ILE A 755 13.98 4.21 12.88
C ILE A 755 12.63 4.14 13.61
N VAL A 756 11.56 4.41 12.87
CA VAL A 756 10.20 4.48 13.40
C VAL A 756 9.39 3.36 12.78
N SER A 757 9.09 2.34 13.60
CA SER A 757 8.17 1.27 13.23
C SER A 757 6.79 1.55 13.81
N PHE A 758 5.77 1.36 13.00
CA PHE A 758 4.40 1.56 13.42
C PHE A 758 3.46 0.53 12.79
N LEU A 759 2.34 0.36 13.46
CA LEU A 759 1.18 -0.38 13.01
C LEU A 759 0.05 0.62 12.82
N HIS A 760 -0.85 0.31 11.90
CA HIS A 760 -2.12 0.99 11.80
C HIS A 760 -3.20 -0.03 12.13
N SER A 761 -4.13 0.34 13.01
CA SER A 761 -5.22 -0.56 13.44
C SER A 761 -6.11 -1.00 12.26
N ASP A 762 -6.40 -0.06 11.35
CA ASP A 762 -7.30 -0.32 10.21
C ASP A 762 -6.62 -0.58 8.86
N LEU A 763 -5.35 -0.17 8.68
CA LEU A 763 -4.68 -0.20 7.38
C LEU A 763 -3.59 -1.26 7.36
N ASP A 764 -3.68 -2.17 6.39
CA ASP A 764 -2.63 -3.14 6.14
C ASP A 764 -1.32 -2.42 5.74
N GLY A 765 -0.21 -2.82 6.35
CA GLY A 765 1.07 -2.18 6.10
C GLY A 765 1.56 -2.32 4.66
N GLU A 766 1.13 -3.35 3.93
CA GLU A 766 1.41 -3.50 2.50
C GLU A 766 0.73 -2.37 1.73
N LEU A 767 -0.51 -1.99 2.06
CA LEU A 767 -1.19 -0.85 1.44
C LEU A 767 -0.48 0.47 1.71
N ILE A 768 0.03 0.66 2.92
CA ILE A 768 0.78 1.85 3.32
C ILE A 768 2.07 1.95 2.51
N VAL A 769 2.87 0.88 2.43
CA VAL A 769 4.13 0.86 1.67
C VAL A 769 3.89 0.98 0.18
N GLU A 770 2.86 0.33 -0.32
CA GLU A 770 2.41 0.40 -1.70
C GLU A 770 2.08 1.86 -2.05
N ALA A 771 1.35 2.58 -1.19
CA ALA A 771 1.07 4.01 -1.35
C ALA A 771 2.31 4.92 -1.22
N CYS A 772 3.23 4.61 -0.33
CA CYS A 772 4.50 5.33 -0.21
C CYS A 772 5.35 5.17 -1.48
N ARG A 773 5.60 3.93 -1.91
CA ARG A 773 6.40 3.64 -3.11
C ARG A 773 5.75 4.18 -4.35
N ARG A 774 4.41 4.21 -4.36
CA ARG A 774 3.60 4.94 -5.32
C ARG A 774 4.12 6.39 -5.30
N ALA A 775 3.98 7.11 -4.20
CA ALA A 775 4.31 8.53 -4.09
C ALA A 775 5.81 8.89 -4.21
N GLY A 776 6.66 7.94 -4.63
CA GLY A 776 8.11 8.09 -4.74
C GLY A 776 8.84 7.91 -3.41
N ILE A 777 8.19 7.37 -2.37
CA ILE A 777 8.74 7.15 -1.04
C ILE A 777 9.12 5.69 -0.87
N ILE A 778 10.40 5.41 -0.65
CA ILE A 778 10.91 4.05 -0.45
C ILE A 778 10.88 3.74 1.05
N CYS A 779 10.09 2.74 1.41
CA CYS A 779 9.95 2.18 2.75
C CYS A 779 9.57 0.70 2.64
N ARG A 780 9.47 -0.01 3.78
CA ARG A 780 9.14 -1.44 3.81
C ARG A 780 8.12 -1.79 4.88
N TYR A 781 7.42 -2.90 4.66
CA TYR A 781 6.49 -3.55 5.58
C TYR A 781 6.95 -4.99 5.73
N ASP A 782 7.47 -5.35 6.89
CA ASP A 782 8.09 -6.66 7.11
C ASP A 782 8.24 -6.95 8.61
N SER A 783 8.66 -8.16 8.95
CA SER A 783 9.16 -8.45 10.31
C SER A 783 10.56 -7.89 10.55
N PHE A 784 11.25 -7.46 9.48
CA PHE A 784 12.63 -6.97 9.49
C PHE A 784 13.60 -7.92 10.18
N LEU A 785 13.33 -9.22 10.08
CA LEU A 785 14.12 -10.27 10.71
C LEU A 785 14.30 -10.01 12.21
N CYS A 786 13.29 -9.46 12.90
CA CYS A 786 13.26 -9.44 14.36
C CYS A 786 12.84 -10.83 14.90
N SER A 787 13.04 -11.06 16.19
CA SER A 787 12.71 -12.34 16.80
C SER A 787 11.19 -12.55 16.91
N GLU A 788 10.74 -13.80 16.75
CA GLU A 788 9.35 -14.19 17.02
C GLU A 788 8.91 -13.86 18.45
N ARG A 789 9.85 -13.88 19.41
CA ARG A 789 9.58 -13.51 20.80
C ARG A 789 9.26 -12.04 20.95
N LEU A 790 9.97 -11.15 20.24
CA LEU A 790 9.66 -9.72 20.23
C LEU A 790 8.29 -9.47 19.60
N MET A 791 8.00 -10.18 18.51
CA MET A 791 6.72 -10.14 17.81
C MET A 791 5.56 -10.57 18.71
N GLU A 792 5.73 -11.65 19.47
CA GLU A 792 4.75 -12.12 20.46
C GLU A 792 4.58 -11.13 21.62
N GLN A 793 5.68 -10.61 22.17
CA GLN A 793 5.70 -9.63 23.27
C GLN A 793 4.92 -8.36 22.91
N LEU A 794 5.13 -7.84 21.71
CA LEU A 794 4.53 -6.61 21.22
C LEU A 794 3.28 -6.84 20.34
N LYS A 795 2.84 -8.10 20.21
CA LYS A 795 1.64 -8.53 19.49
C LYS A 795 1.58 -8.01 18.04
N PHE A 796 2.66 -8.20 17.28
CA PHE A 796 2.70 -7.86 15.85
C PHE A 796 3.37 -8.98 15.04
N GLN A 797 3.08 -9.07 13.74
CA GLN A 797 3.77 -10.00 12.83
C GLN A 797 4.68 -9.29 11.81
N ARG A 798 4.25 -8.11 11.35
CA ARG A 798 4.97 -7.24 10.43
C ARG A 798 4.63 -5.80 10.80
N VAL A 799 5.55 -4.88 10.56
CA VAL A 799 5.40 -3.45 10.87
C VAL A 799 5.79 -2.62 9.67
N VAL A 800 5.19 -1.44 9.50
CA VAL A 800 5.71 -0.47 8.54
C VAL A 800 6.86 0.24 9.22
N ARG A 801 8.00 0.36 8.53
CA ARG A 801 9.17 1.03 9.08
C ARG A 801 9.62 2.15 8.16
N PHE A 802 9.75 3.33 8.75
CA PHE A 802 10.48 4.45 8.16
C PHE A 802 11.79 4.60 8.89
N SER A 803 12.89 4.57 8.15
CA SER A 803 14.23 4.78 8.66
C SER A 803 14.85 5.96 7.95
N LEU A 804 15.07 7.06 8.67
CA LEU A 804 15.66 8.30 8.15
C LEU A 804 17.15 8.33 8.48
N VAL A 805 17.89 9.20 7.80
CA VAL A 805 19.24 9.64 8.16
C VAL A 805 19.38 11.16 7.91
N HIS A 806 20.52 11.75 8.24
CA HIS A 806 20.79 13.20 8.13
C HIS A 806 20.69 13.81 6.72
N TYR A 807 20.64 13.03 5.64
CA TYR A 807 20.34 13.55 4.29
C TYR A 807 18.84 13.63 3.96
N ASN A 808 17.98 13.09 4.85
CA ASN A 808 16.54 13.30 4.76
C ASN A 808 16.17 14.69 5.27
N THR A 809 14.97 15.16 4.91
CA THR A 809 14.55 16.54 5.21
C THR A 809 13.15 16.63 5.79
N ALA A 810 12.86 17.74 6.48
CA ALA A 810 11.51 18.03 7.00
C ALA A 810 10.46 18.10 5.88
N LYS A 811 10.84 18.55 4.67
CA LYS A 811 9.96 18.56 3.48
C LYS A 811 9.56 17.14 3.06
N GLU A 812 10.51 16.20 3.06
CA GLU A 812 10.25 14.80 2.74
C GLU A 812 9.32 14.14 3.77
N ILE A 813 9.50 14.44 5.05
CA ILE A 813 8.64 13.95 6.13
C ILE A 813 7.24 14.54 5.99
N SER A 814 7.12 15.85 5.79
CA SER A 814 5.84 16.53 5.59
C SER A 814 5.06 15.93 4.43
N TYR A 815 5.75 15.74 3.30
CA TYR A 815 5.17 15.13 2.11
C TYR A 815 4.74 13.69 2.39
N THR A 816 5.59 12.90 3.06
CA THR A 816 5.25 11.51 3.43
C THR A 816 4.04 11.45 4.34
N LEU A 817 3.98 12.28 5.37
CA LEU A 817 2.83 12.37 6.27
C LEU A 817 1.57 12.78 5.52
N LYS A 818 1.64 13.73 4.58
CA LYS A 818 0.49 14.08 3.72
C LYS A 818 0.04 12.91 2.85
N VAL A 819 0.98 12.14 2.28
CA VAL A 819 0.66 10.93 1.51
C VAL A 819 -0.08 9.93 2.39
N LEU A 820 0.42 9.69 3.61
CA LEU A 820 -0.23 8.80 4.56
C LEU A 820 -1.62 9.30 4.96
N GLN A 821 -1.75 10.58 5.29
CA GLN A 821 -3.02 11.23 5.65
C GLN A 821 -4.03 11.26 4.52
N SER A 822 -3.58 11.13 3.26
CA SER A 822 -4.45 10.98 2.10
C SER A 822 -4.97 9.55 1.89
N LEU A 823 -4.46 8.57 2.67
CA LEU A 823 -4.99 7.23 2.67
C LEU A 823 -6.34 7.24 3.38
N GLU A 824 -7.34 6.74 2.67
CA GLU A 824 -8.66 6.50 3.22
C GLU A 824 -8.54 5.57 4.42
N GLY A 825 -9.09 5.97 5.57
CA GLY A 825 -8.97 5.23 6.83
C GLY A 825 -7.71 5.55 7.65
N TRP A 826 -6.87 6.51 7.24
CA TRP A 826 -5.65 6.88 7.98
C TRP A 826 -5.91 7.51 9.37
N PHE A 827 -6.98 8.29 9.53
CA PHE A 827 -7.33 8.94 10.80
C PHE A 827 -8.33 8.13 11.61
#